data_AF-A0A9D9EUG2-F1
#
_entry.id   AF-A0A9D9EUG2-F1
#
_cell.length_a   1.000
_cell.length_b   1.000
_cell.length_c   1.000
_cell.angle_alpha   90.00
_cell.angle_beta   90.00
_cell.angle_gamma   90.00
#
_symmetry.space_group_name_H-M   'P 1'
#
loop_
_entity.id
_entity.type
_entity.pdbx_description
1 polymer ?
#
loop_
_entity_poly.entity_id
_entity_poly.type
_entity_poly.pdbx_seq_one_letter_code
_entity_poly.pdbx_strand_id
1 'polypeptide(L)'
;MNLRISIAIILWTLISCTPEPVDQEPDITSDDAPSELDAAFTFPETELETFSGWARHLLFFDEEDCVYATEEWTLEGFSPDFTAGSCVAVAYEDSENLIVPSFDTGREDRCFKLNSVTKDAPGIYTKVCSGGLSGLTGGELTPAVSYIRVKISNAPADFLSFDFRISGLSNTFDFMTGEYSFEGSGYDFRNVSLCSQDTLMTFFPQINPAGEPVEFTVRMEGYEKNFYSTIANGLKPGTSVELELDFYQSGNELKAGLTARSYVNGESDTSSETSVTVTEYRRRSSMYSVEVQQKDGTWKKEDVHYALCSDASSHHSQLWNDWDNSKKLRDTMGFTNFVNPFDGPVKVRVHRLDGKQFSRVDIRPTEYGIIHTEIDDNTIEFTIPSYEKRKLSIEFDSDRFHNLAVLPCRPDPDRPDPDNIPSDMIYFGPGEHVRSVTHIGEGQTLYVDEGAILYTKITVDGDNATIAGNGIISGEKLAHTGGTYASGYQLIESNPSKNGTRNYFTVKDVTIIDSPNWTMSIYNTDHVTIDNINLICWILNGDGIDLCSVRDAVVRDSFIRTYDDCITLKVNSTSVGDTQDILLENNLIWADYARGIVIGPESGCVGGGRIHDVTVEGCTVLHHPFAIQSNSQLADRDCCGISISQFPHGGTVSGTTENIIFRNIVSDNVMPQSRPFVIRQEPGQDGQALLKNITFENFRILAEKGSRPADIFTHGSRIEGLVFRNLTYNGAPFPYETMLDIYGDNVEYTVE
;
A
#
# COMPACT_ATOMS: atom_id res chain seq x y z
N MET A 1 40.67 -14.68 31.95
CA MET A 1 41.50 -14.10 33.04
C MET A 1 42.29 -12.95 32.45
N ASN A 2 41.99 -11.71 32.86
CA ASN A 2 42.67 -10.40 32.64
C ASN A 2 43.40 -10.17 31.27
N LEU A 3 42.97 -9.30 30.34
CA LEU A 3 42.60 -7.86 30.38
C LEU A 3 43.80 -6.89 30.56
N ARG A 4 44.05 -6.00 29.58
CA ARG A 4 44.81 -4.73 29.74
C ARG A 4 44.71 -3.75 28.55
N ILE A 5 44.93 -2.45 28.82
CA ILE A 5 44.65 -1.29 27.93
C ILE A 5 45.77 -0.23 27.99
N SER A 6 46.10 0.35 26.82
CA SER A 6 46.37 1.78 26.47
C SER A 6 47.04 1.80 25.06
N ILE A 7 46.81 2.74 24.14
CA ILE A 7 46.79 4.22 24.14
C ILE A 7 48.20 4.82 24.39
N ALA A 8 48.80 5.71 23.58
CA ALA A 8 48.59 6.19 22.19
C ALA A 8 49.81 7.09 21.79
N ILE A 9 49.68 7.99 20.77
CA ILE A 9 50.38 9.33 20.66
C ILE A 9 51.88 9.29 20.19
N ILE A 10 52.44 10.13 19.28
CA ILE A 10 51.99 11.36 18.53
C ILE A 10 52.90 11.72 17.30
N LEU A 11 52.36 12.47 16.29
CA LEU A 11 52.91 13.36 15.20
C LEU A 11 54.29 13.13 14.47
N TRP A 12 54.63 13.70 13.28
CA TRP A 12 53.93 14.22 12.05
C TRP A 12 54.95 14.86 11.04
N THR A 13 54.45 15.61 10.04
CA THR A 13 55.14 16.56 9.10
C THR A 13 55.90 15.97 7.89
N LEU A 14 56.02 16.59 6.70
CA LEU A 14 55.36 17.67 5.91
C LEU A 14 56.05 17.67 4.50
N ILE A 15 55.59 18.18 3.35
CA ILE A 15 54.32 18.73 2.81
C ILE A 15 54.44 18.80 1.25
N SER A 16 53.37 18.79 0.46
CA SER A 16 53.22 19.69 -0.74
C SER A 16 51.85 19.61 -1.44
N CYS A 17 51.27 20.80 -1.70
CA CYS A 17 50.26 21.10 -2.72
C CYS A 17 48.84 20.48 -2.59
N THR A 18 48.21 20.88 -1.49
CA THR A 18 46.81 21.35 -1.31
C THR A 18 46.27 22.25 -2.46
N PRO A 19 44.98 22.71 -2.48
CA PRO A 19 43.95 22.69 -1.41
C PRO A 19 42.53 22.23 -1.82
N GLU A 20 41.56 22.09 -0.90
CA GLU A 20 41.52 21.44 0.44
C GLU A 20 40.02 21.28 0.82
N PRO A 21 39.62 20.29 1.65
CA PRO A 21 38.26 20.18 2.16
C PRO A 21 38.06 21.03 3.43
N VAL A 22 36.84 21.07 3.95
CA VAL A 22 36.53 21.61 5.28
C VAL A 22 35.90 20.50 6.12
N ASP A 23 36.57 20.11 7.20
CA ASP A 23 36.01 19.26 8.26
C ASP A 23 35.09 20.10 9.17
N GLN A 24 33.95 19.51 9.60
CA GLN A 24 33.52 19.52 11.00
C GLN A 24 32.26 18.67 11.23
N GLU A 25 32.25 17.90 12.32
CA GLU A 25 31.01 17.59 13.04
C GLU A 25 30.59 18.85 13.81
N PRO A 26 29.34 19.33 13.69
CA PRO A 26 28.73 20.17 14.72
C PRO A 26 28.11 19.31 15.83
N ASP A 27 28.00 19.89 17.02
CA ASP A 27 27.24 19.35 18.15
C ASP A 27 25.76 19.13 17.81
N ILE A 28 25.06 18.32 18.62
CA ILE A 28 23.59 18.27 18.59
C ILE A 28 23.04 19.54 19.26
N THR A 29 23.09 20.66 18.54
CA THR A 29 22.27 21.84 18.80
C THR A 29 20.97 21.75 18.01
N SER A 30 19.85 22.03 18.67
CA SER A 30 18.51 21.94 18.10
C SER A 30 18.19 23.12 17.18
N ASP A 31 18.64 23.07 15.92
CA ASP A 31 18.30 24.03 14.86
C ASP A 31 18.31 23.34 13.49
N ASP A 32 17.34 22.45 13.25
CA ASP A 32 17.01 21.91 11.91
C ASP A 32 15.48 21.71 11.80
N ALA A 33 14.74 22.78 12.10
CA ALA A 33 13.35 22.94 11.67
C ALA A 33 13.34 23.36 10.18
N PRO A 34 12.32 22.98 9.38
CA PRO A 34 12.27 23.30 7.95
C PRO A 34 12.28 24.82 7.72
N SER A 35 13.40 25.34 7.22
CA SER A 35 13.71 26.76 7.11
C SER A 35 13.29 27.40 5.78
N GLU A 36 12.13 26.98 5.25
CA GLU A 36 11.43 27.63 4.13
C GLU A 36 10.02 28.08 4.56
N LEU A 37 9.97 28.89 5.62
CA LEU A 37 8.80 29.73 5.93
C LEU A 37 9.01 31.13 5.30
N ASP A 38 9.27 31.12 4.00
CA ASP A 38 9.61 32.32 3.23
C ASP A 38 8.35 33.15 2.95
N ALA A 39 8.50 34.48 2.98
CA ALA A 39 7.42 35.45 3.14
C ALA A 39 6.52 35.23 4.37
N ALA A 40 6.84 35.90 5.48
CA ALA A 40 5.80 36.42 6.36
C ALA A 40 4.79 37.23 5.51
N PHE A 41 3.50 37.20 5.88
CA PHE A 41 2.41 37.81 5.10
C PHE A 41 2.50 39.34 5.12
N THR A 42 3.42 39.91 4.33
CA THR A 42 3.43 41.33 4.02
C THR A 42 2.15 41.67 3.27
N PHE A 43 1.43 42.67 3.79
CA PHE A 43 0.45 43.40 2.99
C PHE A 43 1.13 44.00 1.74
N PRO A 44 0.36 44.38 0.70
CA PRO A 44 0.92 45.10 -0.44
C PRO A 44 1.50 46.47 -0.02
N GLU A 45 2.78 46.47 0.39
CA GLU A 45 3.58 47.66 0.73
C GLU A 45 3.85 48.51 -0.52
N THR A 46 2.87 49.32 -0.91
CA THR A 46 3.05 50.64 -1.54
C THR A 46 1.68 51.32 -1.70
N GLU A 47 1.34 52.22 -0.77
CA GLU A 47 -0.03 52.78 -0.63
C GLU A 47 -0.58 53.52 -1.87
N LEU A 48 0.27 53.92 -2.83
CA LEU A 48 -0.12 54.74 -3.99
C LEU A 48 -0.43 53.94 -5.26
N GLU A 49 0.16 52.74 -5.45
CA GLU A 49 -0.17 51.90 -6.60
C GLU A 49 -1.32 50.93 -6.28
N THR A 50 -1.33 50.36 -5.06
CA THR A 50 -2.35 49.39 -4.61
C THR A 50 -3.79 49.88 -4.77
N PHE A 51 -4.07 51.15 -4.44
CA PHE A 51 -5.41 51.75 -4.53
C PHE A 51 -5.66 52.55 -5.82
N SER A 52 -4.77 52.43 -6.83
CA SER A 52 -4.82 53.25 -8.05
C SER A 52 -6.09 53.04 -8.91
N GLY A 53 -6.73 51.86 -8.78
CA GLY A 53 -8.03 51.56 -9.40
C GLY A 53 -9.23 51.52 -8.44
N TRP A 54 -9.05 51.91 -7.17
CA TRP A 54 -10.08 51.78 -6.13
C TRP A 54 -10.81 53.10 -5.86
N ALA A 55 -12.08 52.99 -5.46
CA ALA A 55 -12.87 54.12 -5.02
C ALA A 55 -12.36 54.62 -3.66
N ARG A 56 -12.14 55.93 -3.54
CA ARG A 56 -11.44 56.57 -2.43
C ARG A 56 -12.19 57.80 -1.95
N HIS A 57 -12.69 57.75 -0.71
CA HIS A 57 -13.43 58.85 -0.09
C HIS A 57 -12.76 59.30 1.20
N LEU A 58 -12.76 60.62 1.42
CA LEU A 58 -12.32 61.25 2.66
C LEU A 58 -13.49 62.07 3.21
N LEU A 59 -13.85 61.77 4.46
CA LEU A 59 -15.10 62.20 5.08
C LEU A 59 -14.81 62.91 6.40
N PHE A 60 -15.57 63.96 6.70
CA PHE A 60 -15.46 64.75 7.92
C PHE A 60 -16.82 64.87 8.58
N PHE A 61 -16.84 64.69 9.91
CA PHE A 61 -18.06 64.63 10.69
C PHE A 61 -18.02 65.59 11.88
N ASP A 62 -19.16 66.22 12.15
CA ASP A 62 -19.42 66.95 13.39
C ASP A 62 -20.56 66.22 14.12
N GLU A 63 -20.28 65.78 15.34
CA GLU A 63 -21.01 64.72 16.04
C GLU A 63 -21.32 63.50 15.16
N GLU A 64 -22.50 63.50 14.52
CA GLU A 64 -23.09 62.39 13.76
C GLU A 64 -23.36 62.73 12.28
N ASP A 65 -23.27 64.00 11.89
CA ASP A 65 -23.55 64.47 10.53
C ASP A 65 -22.28 64.52 9.66
N CYS A 66 -22.34 64.01 8.43
CA CYS A 66 -21.27 64.22 7.45
C CYS A 66 -21.29 65.67 6.96
N VAL A 67 -20.34 66.49 7.42
CA VAL A 67 -20.27 67.93 7.10
C VAL A 67 -19.45 68.23 5.85
N TYR A 68 -18.53 67.34 5.47
CA TYR A 68 -17.77 67.44 4.22
C TYR A 68 -17.32 66.06 3.73
N ALA A 69 -17.41 65.82 2.43
CA ALA A 69 -16.95 64.60 1.76
C ALA A 69 -16.20 64.98 0.47
N THR A 70 -15.16 64.22 0.11
CA THR A 70 -14.47 64.34 -1.18
C THR A 70 -14.03 62.98 -1.70
N GLU A 71 -14.08 62.85 -3.04
CA GLU A 71 -13.55 61.72 -3.80
C GLU A 71 -12.08 61.96 -4.19
N GLU A 72 -11.40 60.93 -4.71
CA GLU A 72 -10.04 60.97 -5.30
C GLU A 72 -8.93 61.60 -4.42
N TRP A 73 -8.98 61.39 -3.10
CA TRP A 73 -7.97 61.93 -2.19
C TRP A 73 -6.57 61.29 -2.34
N THR A 74 -5.54 62.06 -1.98
CA THR A 74 -4.13 61.65 -1.86
C THR A 74 -3.59 61.93 -0.46
N LEU A 75 -2.61 61.14 0.00
CA LEU A 75 -2.00 61.30 1.33
C LEU A 75 -1.20 62.62 1.48
N GLU A 76 -0.70 63.17 0.37
CA GLU A 76 -0.06 64.50 0.34
C GLU A 76 -1.09 65.60 0.03
N GLY A 77 -1.01 66.75 0.73
CA GLY A 77 -1.53 68.03 0.23
C GLY A 77 -2.54 68.81 1.07
N PHE A 78 -2.94 68.38 2.27
CA PHE A 78 -3.97 69.09 3.04
C PHE A 78 -3.53 70.42 3.68
N SER A 79 -4.46 71.38 3.75
CA SER A 79 -4.29 72.68 4.43
C SER A 79 -5.20 72.79 5.67
N PRO A 80 -4.70 73.26 6.83
CA PRO A 80 -5.42 73.14 8.09
C PRO A 80 -6.33 74.36 8.40
N ASP A 81 -7.60 74.29 8.03
CA ASP A 81 -8.63 75.27 8.44
C ASP A 81 -10.03 74.63 8.69
N PHE A 82 -10.11 73.30 8.86
CA PHE A 82 -11.35 72.59 9.19
C PHE A 82 -11.38 72.09 10.64
N THR A 83 -12.38 72.52 11.41
CA THR A 83 -12.60 72.13 12.81
C THR A 83 -13.73 71.10 12.94
N ALA A 84 -13.64 69.98 12.23
CA ALA A 84 -14.53 68.83 12.40
C ALA A 84 -14.11 67.96 13.59
N GLY A 85 -15.07 67.38 14.31
CA GLY A 85 -14.81 66.55 15.49
C GLY A 85 -14.11 65.23 15.16
N SER A 86 -14.42 64.65 14.00
CA SER A 86 -13.74 63.44 13.50
C SER A 86 -13.65 63.42 11.97
N CYS A 87 -12.82 62.50 11.47
CA CYS A 87 -12.68 62.26 10.03
C CYS A 87 -12.32 60.79 9.76
N VAL A 88 -12.70 60.30 8.58
CA VAL A 88 -12.47 58.93 8.11
C VAL A 88 -11.94 58.97 6.69
N ALA A 89 -10.82 58.30 6.45
CA ALA A 89 -10.34 57.96 5.12
C ALA A 89 -10.73 56.50 4.80
N VAL A 90 -11.25 56.27 3.60
CA VAL A 90 -11.58 54.92 3.11
C VAL A 90 -11.16 54.74 1.65
N ALA A 91 -10.69 53.52 1.36
CA ALA A 91 -10.52 52.98 0.02
C ALA A 91 -11.28 51.64 -0.08
N TYR A 92 -12.01 51.41 -1.17
CA TYR A 92 -12.66 50.12 -1.43
C TYR A 92 -12.64 49.74 -2.92
N GLU A 93 -12.63 48.43 -3.16
CA GLU A 93 -12.76 47.82 -4.48
C GLU A 93 -14.25 47.75 -4.89
N ASP A 94 -14.54 48.08 -6.15
CA ASP A 94 -15.88 47.99 -6.73
C ASP A 94 -16.23 46.51 -7.04
N SER A 95 -17.36 46.02 -6.52
CA SER A 95 -17.77 44.62 -6.69
C SER A 95 -19.27 44.41 -6.52
N GLU A 96 -19.80 43.35 -7.14
CA GLU A 96 -21.22 42.97 -7.05
C GLU A 96 -21.68 42.58 -5.62
N ASN A 97 -20.76 42.34 -4.68
CA ASN A 97 -21.11 41.89 -3.33
C ASN A 97 -21.22 43.04 -2.30
N LEU A 98 -20.95 44.28 -2.69
CA LEU A 98 -20.92 45.42 -1.76
C LEU A 98 -22.08 46.40 -1.99
N ILE A 99 -22.73 46.78 -0.90
CA ILE A 99 -23.59 47.95 -0.81
C ILE A 99 -22.74 49.08 -0.19
N VAL A 100 -22.52 50.12 -0.99
CA VAL A 100 -21.81 51.34 -0.59
C VAL A 100 -22.83 52.38 -0.12
N PRO A 101 -22.61 53.05 1.03
CA PRO A 101 -23.52 54.07 1.55
C PRO A 101 -23.38 55.41 0.82
N SER A 102 -24.32 56.32 1.06
CA SER A 102 -24.39 57.62 0.38
C SER A 102 -23.51 58.67 1.05
N PHE A 103 -22.34 58.96 0.48
CA PHE A 103 -21.40 60.01 0.95
C PHE A 103 -21.86 61.47 0.69
N ASP A 104 -23.17 61.72 0.71
CA ASP A 104 -23.76 63.07 0.63
C ASP A 104 -23.55 63.83 1.95
N THR A 105 -23.31 65.14 1.89
CA THR A 105 -23.28 65.96 3.11
C THR A 105 -24.69 66.13 3.71
N GLY A 106 -24.78 66.03 5.04
CA GLY A 106 -26.04 66.02 5.78
C GLY A 106 -26.82 64.70 5.71
N ARG A 107 -26.11 63.56 5.75
CA ARG A 107 -26.69 62.21 5.91
C ARG A 107 -26.01 61.41 7.02
N GLU A 108 -26.76 60.45 7.55
CA GLU A 108 -26.42 59.59 8.70
C GLU A 108 -25.89 58.19 8.33
N ASP A 109 -25.83 57.81 7.04
CA ASP A 109 -25.48 56.44 6.63
C ASP A 109 -23.95 56.22 6.59
N ARG A 110 -23.44 55.42 7.52
CA ARG A 110 -22.00 55.30 7.86
C ARG A 110 -21.44 53.89 7.67
N CYS A 111 -22.13 53.02 6.94
CA CYS A 111 -21.80 51.60 6.95
C CYS A 111 -21.76 50.92 5.56
N PHE A 112 -20.73 50.11 5.34
CA PHE A 112 -20.66 49.17 4.23
C PHE A 112 -21.44 47.92 4.58
N LYS A 113 -22.19 47.37 3.62
CA LYS A 113 -22.96 46.13 3.82
C LYS A 113 -22.69 45.13 2.71
N LEU A 114 -22.62 43.84 3.03
CA LEU A 114 -22.51 42.78 2.04
C LEU A 114 -23.88 42.34 1.52
N ASN A 115 -24.01 42.18 0.21
CA ASN A 115 -25.17 41.55 -0.43
C ASN A 115 -25.32 40.07 -0.01
N SER A 116 -24.20 39.38 0.28
CA SER A 116 -24.18 38.10 0.97
C SER A 116 -22.83 37.80 1.63
N VAL A 117 -22.85 37.30 2.87
CA VAL A 117 -21.64 36.80 3.56
C VAL A 117 -21.13 35.44 3.02
N THR A 118 -21.89 34.81 2.11
CA THR A 118 -21.52 33.51 1.50
C THR A 118 -20.62 33.65 0.27
N LYS A 119 -20.53 34.86 -0.29
CA LYS A 119 -19.60 35.27 -1.35
C LYS A 119 -18.40 35.99 -0.71
N ASP A 120 -17.31 36.15 -1.46
CA ASP A 120 -16.19 36.96 -1.03
C ASP A 120 -16.57 38.44 -0.88
N ALA A 121 -16.02 39.09 0.14
CA ALA A 121 -16.05 40.54 0.29
C ALA A 121 -14.97 41.17 -0.62
N PRO A 122 -15.21 42.36 -1.21
CA PRO A 122 -14.13 43.11 -1.84
C PRO A 122 -13.09 43.58 -0.82
N GLY A 123 -11.93 44.02 -1.31
CA GLY A 123 -11.01 44.78 -0.48
C GLY A 123 -11.66 46.08 0.05
N ILE A 124 -11.62 46.27 1.37
CA ILE A 124 -12.02 47.54 2.05
C ILE A 124 -10.92 47.89 3.05
N TYR A 125 -10.45 49.13 3.00
CA TYR A 125 -9.36 49.67 3.83
C TYR A 125 -9.76 51.03 4.41
N THR A 126 -9.54 51.23 5.71
CA THR A 126 -10.03 52.40 6.45
C THR A 126 -9.02 52.98 7.43
N LYS A 127 -9.19 54.27 7.77
CA LYS A 127 -8.54 54.91 8.91
C LYS A 127 -9.50 55.92 9.55
N VAL A 128 -9.81 55.71 10.84
CA VAL A 128 -10.71 56.55 11.65
C VAL A 128 -9.89 57.48 12.54
N CYS A 129 -10.25 58.75 12.65
CA CYS A 129 -9.49 59.77 13.38
C CYS A 129 -10.40 60.70 14.21
N SER A 130 -10.51 60.42 15.50
CA SER A 130 -11.34 61.15 16.50
C SER A 130 -10.71 62.46 17.02
N GLY A 131 -9.85 63.09 16.23
CA GLY A 131 -9.15 64.34 16.56
C GLY A 131 -9.05 65.30 15.37
N GLY A 132 -9.87 65.06 14.33
CA GLY A 132 -9.78 65.76 13.06
C GLY A 132 -8.48 65.46 12.29
N LEU A 133 -8.14 66.39 11.37
CA LEU A 133 -7.17 66.22 10.29
C LEU A 133 -5.74 65.87 10.74
N SER A 134 -5.35 66.24 11.97
CA SER A 134 -4.03 65.93 12.54
C SER A 134 -3.82 64.45 12.88
N GLY A 135 -4.89 63.64 12.95
CA GLY A 135 -4.78 62.18 13.08
C GLY A 135 -4.50 61.46 11.75
N LEU A 136 -4.89 62.07 10.62
CA LEU A 136 -4.71 61.47 9.30
C LEU A 136 -3.26 61.54 8.82
N THR A 137 -2.54 62.61 9.13
CA THR A 137 -1.15 62.82 8.69
C THR A 137 -0.18 61.79 9.27
N GLY A 138 0.40 60.94 8.41
CA GLY A 138 1.51 60.05 8.77
C GLY A 138 1.11 58.72 9.41
N GLY A 139 0.18 57.98 8.80
CA GLY A 139 -0.11 56.59 9.16
C GLY A 139 -1.09 55.94 8.19
N GLU A 140 -0.99 54.63 8.04
CA GLU A 140 -1.55 53.84 6.94
C GLU A 140 -3.07 53.57 7.07
N LEU A 141 -3.71 53.11 5.98
CA LEU A 141 -5.05 52.51 6.03
C LEU A 141 -4.95 51.03 6.50
N THR A 142 -5.81 50.60 7.42
CA THR A 142 -5.89 49.18 7.84
C THR A 142 -7.01 48.44 7.11
N PRO A 143 -6.89 47.12 6.85
CA PRO A 143 -7.97 46.35 6.21
C PRO A 143 -9.19 46.22 7.13
N ALA A 144 -10.38 46.52 6.61
CA ALA A 144 -11.67 46.28 7.27
C ALA A 144 -12.23 44.86 6.99
N VAL A 145 -11.43 44.02 6.35
CA VAL A 145 -11.76 42.63 5.99
C VAL A 145 -10.77 41.65 6.63
N SER A 146 -11.17 40.40 6.71
CA SER A 146 -10.31 39.27 7.08
C SER A 146 -10.03 38.39 5.86
N TYR A 147 -8.83 37.83 5.79
CA TYR A 147 -8.43 36.94 4.69
C TYR A 147 -8.23 35.51 5.17
N ILE A 148 -8.53 34.53 4.31
CA ILE A 148 -8.15 33.12 4.54
C ILE A 148 -7.45 32.59 3.30
N ARG A 149 -6.21 32.14 3.47
CA ARG A 149 -5.49 31.32 2.47
C ARG A 149 -5.60 29.85 2.88
N VAL A 150 -5.93 28.99 1.93
CA VAL A 150 -5.99 27.54 2.13
C VAL A 150 -5.00 26.85 1.20
N LYS A 151 -3.97 26.25 1.79
CA LYS A 151 -2.93 25.50 1.11
C LYS A 151 -3.19 24.00 1.32
N ILE A 152 -3.15 23.23 0.24
CA ILE A 152 -3.38 21.78 0.25
C ILE A 152 -2.15 21.10 -0.34
N SER A 153 -1.40 20.41 0.51
CA SER A 153 -0.11 19.78 0.19
C SER A 153 -0.24 18.26 0.13
N ASN A 154 0.52 17.63 -0.77
CA ASN A 154 0.67 16.16 -0.88
C ASN A 154 -0.62 15.31 -1.05
N ALA A 155 -1.75 15.94 -1.41
CA ALA A 155 -3.04 15.27 -1.51
C ALA A 155 -3.04 14.04 -2.46
N PRO A 156 -3.67 12.92 -2.07
CA PRO A 156 -3.75 11.71 -2.89
C PRO A 156 -4.63 11.91 -4.13
N ALA A 157 -4.45 11.05 -5.15
CA ALA A 157 -5.09 11.18 -6.45
C ALA A 157 -6.63 11.04 -6.44
N ASP A 158 -7.21 10.54 -5.35
CA ASP A 158 -8.66 10.37 -5.13
C ASP A 158 -9.23 11.33 -4.07
N PHE A 159 -8.46 12.36 -3.68
CA PHE A 159 -8.96 13.49 -2.92
C PHE A 159 -9.99 14.28 -3.74
N LEU A 160 -11.14 14.56 -3.12
CA LEU A 160 -12.27 15.23 -3.78
C LEU A 160 -12.45 16.67 -3.33
N SER A 161 -12.44 16.92 -2.02
CA SER A 161 -12.49 18.28 -1.46
C SER A 161 -12.02 18.36 -0.01
N PHE A 162 -11.64 19.57 0.37
CA PHE A 162 -11.53 20.02 1.75
C PHE A 162 -12.61 21.07 2.00
N ASP A 163 -13.52 20.79 2.93
CA ASP A 163 -14.65 21.66 3.26
C ASP A 163 -14.49 22.22 4.68
N PHE A 164 -15.05 23.41 4.93
CA PHE A 164 -15.17 23.94 6.30
C PHE A 164 -16.29 24.98 6.42
N ARG A 165 -16.72 25.24 7.66
CA ARG A 165 -17.87 26.10 7.95
C ARG A 165 -17.55 27.19 8.98
N ILE A 166 -17.53 28.44 8.53
CA ILE A 166 -17.28 29.61 9.38
C ILE A 166 -18.61 30.28 9.72
N SER A 167 -18.93 30.35 11.02
CA SER A 167 -20.15 30.95 11.55
C SER A 167 -19.85 32.29 12.25
N GLY A 168 -20.86 33.15 12.39
CA GLY A 168 -20.72 34.40 13.15
C GLY A 168 -20.20 35.59 12.34
N LEU A 169 -20.16 35.47 11.01
CA LEU A 169 -19.71 36.53 10.10
C LEU A 169 -20.63 37.76 10.21
N SER A 170 -20.03 38.96 10.28
CA SER A 170 -20.77 40.21 10.11
C SER A 170 -21.19 40.41 8.65
N ASN A 171 -22.29 41.14 8.44
CA ASN A 171 -22.68 41.60 7.10
C ASN A 171 -22.59 43.12 6.96
N THR A 172 -22.29 43.84 8.04
CA THR A 172 -22.28 45.30 8.12
C THR A 172 -21.04 45.77 8.88
N PHE A 173 -20.34 46.75 8.34
CA PHE A 173 -19.19 47.42 8.94
C PHE A 173 -19.43 48.93 8.98
N ASP A 174 -19.48 49.52 10.17
CA ASP A 174 -19.61 50.96 10.37
C ASP A 174 -18.21 51.60 10.35
N PHE A 175 -17.94 52.41 9.32
CA PHE A 175 -16.61 52.99 9.11
C PHE A 175 -16.32 54.19 10.03
N MET A 176 -17.30 54.66 10.81
CA MET A 176 -17.17 55.82 11.69
C MET A 176 -16.78 55.43 13.13
N THR A 177 -17.33 54.33 13.61
CA THR A 177 -17.02 53.70 14.90
C THR A 177 -15.93 52.65 14.78
N GLY A 178 -15.81 52.02 13.60
CA GLY A 178 -15.00 50.82 13.41
C GLY A 178 -15.69 49.52 13.85
N GLU A 179 -16.98 49.56 14.18
CA GLU A 179 -17.74 48.42 14.70
C GLU A 179 -18.36 47.55 13.60
N TYR A 180 -18.53 46.25 13.91
CA TYR A 180 -19.05 45.23 13.00
C TYR A 180 -20.35 44.66 13.56
N SER A 181 -21.37 44.53 12.71
CA SER A 181 -22.72 44.16 13.12
C SER A 181 -23.44 43.28 12.09
N PHE A 182 -24.65 42.85 12.42
CA PHE A 182 -25.52 42.08 11.54
C PHE A 182 -26.92 42.69 11.47
N GLU A 183 -27.36 43.06 10.26
CA GLU A 183 -28.73 43.52 10.04
C GLU A 183 -29.70 42.34 9.91
N GLY A 184 -30.17 41.82 11.05
CA GLY A 184 -31.14 40.73 11.09
C GLY A 184 -31.32 40.09 12.47
N SER A 185 -31.93 38.90 12.50
CA SER A 185 -32.34 38.20 13.74
C SER A 185 -31.53 36.94 14.05
N GLY A 186 -30.29 36.85 13.57
CA GLY A 186 -29.39 35.72 13.82
C GLY A 186 -28.01 35.96 13.20
N TYR A 187 -27.08 35.05 13.45
CA TYR A 187 -25.77 35.03 12.82
C TYR A 187 -25.75 34.07 11.64
N ASP A 188 -25.18 34.49 10.51
CA ASP A 188 -25.06 33.69 9.29
C ASP A 188 -23.66 33.02 9.19
N PHE A 189 -23.49 32.14 8.20
CA PHE A 189 -22.29 31.33 8.02
C PHE A 189 -21.92 31.13 6.55
N ARG A 190 -20.63 30.98 6.25
CA ARG A 190 -20.12 30.55 4.95
C ARG A 190 -19.68 29.09 5.03
N ASN A 191 -20.27 28.25 4.18
CA ASN A 191 -19.68 26.95 3.83
C ASN A 191 -18.65 27.19 2.72
N VAL A 192 -17.46 26.64 2.89
CA VAL A 192 -16.39 26.61 1.90
C VAL A 192 -16.15 25.14 1.53
N SER A 193 -15.88 24.88 0.25
CA SER A 193 -15.51 23.56 -0.28
C SER A 193 -14.50 23.78 -1.40
N LEU A 194 -13.33 23.14 -1.29
CA LEU A 194 -12.17 23.41 -2.14
C LEU A 194 -11.61 22.13 -2.76
N CYS A 195 -11.50 22.14 -4.09
CA CYS A 195 -10.90 21.07 -4.90
C CYS A 195 -9.54 21.50 -5.51
N SER A 196 -9.03 22.68 -5.13
CA SER A 196 -7.87 23.35 -5.74
C SER A 196 -6.79 23.66 -4.70
N GLN A 197 -5.53 23.58 -5.13
CA GLN A 197 -4.37 23.98 -4.33
C GLN A 197 -4.24 25.51 -4.28
N ASP A 198 -3.81 26.05 -3.13
CA ASP A 198 -3.59 27.47 -2.82
C ASP A 198 -4.75 28.41 -3.23
N THR A 199 -5.79 28.47 -2.40
CA THR A 199 -6.96 29.34 -2.62
C THR A 199 -7.04 30.46 -1.57
N LEU A 200 -7.14 31.70 -2.00
CA LEU A 200 -7.36 32.88 -1.16
C LEU A 200 -8.83 33.32 -1.21
N MET A 201 -9.40 33.67 -0.05
CA MET A 201 -10.78 34.15 0.12
C MET A 201 -10.83 35.35 1.08
N THR A 202 -11.82 36.21 0.92
CA THR A 202 -11.96 37.48 1.67
C THR A 202 -13.33 37.59 2.32
N PHE A 203 -13.36 38.02 3.58
CA PHE A 203 -14.54 37.97 4.46
C PHE A 203 -14.72 39.28 5.23
N PHE A 204 -15.95 39.57 5.65
CA PHE A 204 -16.17 40.46 6.78
C PHE A 204 -15.87 39.71 8.11
N PRO A 205 -15.24 40.36 9.11
CA PRO A 205 -14.90 39.78 10.41
C PRO A 205 -16.06 39.12 11.16
N GLN A 206 -15.73 38.25 12.12
CA GLN A 206 -16.71 37.64 13.02
C GLN A 206 -17.14 38.61 14.14
N ILE A 207 -18.44 38.61 14.47
CA ILE A 207 -19.00 39.44 15.55
C ILE A 207 -18.62 38.91 16.94
N ASN A 208 -18.35 37.61 17.05
CA ASN A 208 -17.77 36.98 18.24
C ASN A 208 -16.62 36.04 17.83
N PRO A 209 -15.36 36.52 17.72
CA PRO A 209 -14.22 35.74 17.24
C PRO A 209 -13.62 34.79 18.31
N ALA A 210 -14.25 34.62 19.48
CA ALA A 210 -13.64 33.99 20.64
C ALA A 210 -13.80 32.45 20.70
N GLY A 211 -12.92 31.72 20.00
CA GLY A 211 -12.58 30.32 20.33
C GLY A 211 -13.62 29.24 20.02
N GLU A 212 -14.65 29.54 19.22
CA GLU A 212 -15.62 28.53 18.75
C GLU A 212 -14.94 27.49 17.84
N PRO A 213 -15.25 26.18 17.97
CA PRO A 213 -14.74 25.15 17.07
C PRO A 213 -15.27 25.31 15.65
N VAL A 214 -14.37 25.32 14.67
CA VAL A 214 -14.70 25.24 13.24
C VAL A 214 -14.75 23.76 12.84
N GLU A 215 -15.82 23.37 12.16
CA GLU A 215 -15.94 22.05 11.53
C GLU A 215 -15.21 22.06 10.19
N PHE A 216 -14.34 21.06 10.02
CA PHE A 216 -13.58 20.77 8.81
C PHE A 216 -13.95 19.37 8.32
N THR A 217 -14.00 19.16 7.00
CA THR A 217 -14.27 17.85 6.38
C THR A 217 -13.26 17.56 5.28
N VAL A 218 -12.67 16.37 5.30
CA VAL A 218 -11.91 15.83 4.15
C VAL A 218 -12.78 14.81 3.43
N ARG A 219 -12.91 14.96 2.11
CA ARG A 219 -13.62 14.04 1.20
C ARG A 219 -12.64 13.36 0.25
N MET A 220 -12.79 12.05 0.11
CA MET A 220 -12.08 11.20 -0.86
C MET A 220 -13.07 10.21 -1.50
N GLU A 221 -12.67 9.40 -2.49
CA GLU A 221 -13.61 8.53 -3.23
C GLU A 221 -14.31 7.46 -2.36
N GLY A 222 -15.49 7.82 -1.84
CA GLY A 222 -16.29 7.01 -0.93
C GLY A 222 -15.83 7.04 0.52
N TYR A 223 -15.12 8.10 0.93
CA TYR A 223 -14.67 8.36 2.29
C TYR A 223 -14.93 9.82 2.67
N GLU A 224 -15.40 10.05 3.90
CA GLU A 224 -15.70 11.36 4.47
C GLU A 224 -15.30 11.37 5.95
N LYS A 225 -14.57 12.42 6.38
CA LYS A 225 -14.18 12.57 7.78
C LYS A 225 -14.33 14.02 8.24
N ASN A 226 -15.28 14.25 9.14
CA ASN A 226 -15.41 15.50 9.87
C ASN A 226 -14.44 15.53 11.05
N PHE A 227 -13.88 16.70 11.33
CA PHE A 227 -13.10 16.99 12.52
C PHE A 227 -13.25 18.45 12.92
N TYR A 228 -12.79 18.79 14.12
CA TYR A 228 -12.89 20.13 14.68
C TYR A 228 -11.51 20.68 15.02
N SER A 229 -11.26 21.93 14.66
CA SER A 229 -10.09 22.71 15.10
C SER A 229 -10.53 24.16 15.37
N THR A 230 -9.67 24.95 16.00
CA THR A 230 -9.96 26.35 16.35
C THR A 230 -9.11 27.29 15.53
N ILE A 231 -9.71 28.34 14.97
CA ILE A 231 -8.96 29.54 14.58
C ILE A 231 -8.70 30.31 15.87
N ALA A 232 -7.51 30.18 16.45
CA ALA A 232 -7.22 30.61 17.83
C ALA A 232 -7.59 32.08 18.13
N ASN A 233 -7.52 32.94 17.11
CA ASN A 233 -7.83 34.37 17.20
C ASN A 233 -9.19 34.77 16.61
N GLY A 234 -9.91 33.83 15.98
CA GLY A 234 -11.04 34.10 15.10
C GLY A 234 -10.69 34.99 13.89
N LEU A 235 -11.70 35.40 13.13
CA LEU A 235 -11.57 36.41 12.08
C LEU A 235 -11.85 37.79 12.65
N LYS A 236 -10.81 38.64 12.72
CA LYS A 236 -10.86 40.03 13.20
C LYS A 236 -10.51 41.00 12.05
N PRO A 237 -10.80 42.30 12.18
CA PRO A 237 -10.35 43.31 11.22
C PRO A 237 -8.82 43.26 11.04
N GLY A 238 -8.33 43.34 9.80
CA GLY A 238 -6.89 43.34 9.51
C GLY A 238 -6.16 42.01 9.75
N THR A 239 -6.89 40.90 9.94
CA THR A 239 -6.27 39.58 10.16
C THR A 239 -6.29 38.70 8.93
N SER A 240 -5.22 37.91 8.76
CA SER A 240 -5.18 36.80 7.81
C SER A 240 -5.01 35.47 8.57
N VAL A 241 -5.66 34.44 8.06
CA VAL A 241 -5.52 33.06 8.54
C VAL A 241 -4.95 32.21 7.41
N GLU A 242 -3.89 31.47 7.70
CA GLU A 242 -3.42 30.39 6.83
C GLU A 242 -3.93 29.06 7.38
N LEU A 243 -4.59 28.29 6.51
CA LEU A 243 -4.98 26.91 6.74
C LEU A 243 -4.14 26.02 5.83
N GLU A 244 -3.15 25.35 6.40
CA GLU A 244 -2.30 24.39 5.69
C GLU A 244 -2.76 22.97 6.01
N LEU A 245 -3.36 22.30 5.03
CA LEU A 245 -3.73 20.89 5.06
C LEU A 245 -2.66 20.08 4.34
N ASP A 246 -1.87 19.29 5.09
CA ASP A 246 -0.83 18.43 4.53
C ASP A 246 -1.14 16.94 4.71
N PHE A 247 -1.07 16.18 3.64
CA PHE A 247 -1.29 14.73 3.63
C PHE A 247 0.05 13.98 3.73
N TYR A 248 0.24 13.20 4.79
CA TYR A 248 1.50 12.49 5.02
C TYR A 248 1.29 11.04 5.46
N GLN A 249 2.26 10.18 5.11
CA GLN A 249 2.34 8.80 5.56
C GLN A 249 2.93 8.75 6.99
N SER A 250 2.35 7.95 7.89
CA SER A 250 2.86 7.80 9.26
C SER A 250 2.69 6.36 9.71
N GLY A 251 3.74 5.57 9.48
CA GLY A 251 3.57 4.12 9.29
C GLY A 251 2.79 3.89 7.99
N ASN A 252 1.82 2.96 8.02
CA ASN A 252 0.98 2.65 6.86
C ASN A 252 -0.30 3.53 6.82
N GLU A 253 -0.57 4.29 7.89
CA GLU A 253 -1.70 5.21 7.98
C GLU A 253 -1.44 6.48 7.14
N LEU A 254 -2.39 6.84 6.29
CA LEU A 254 -2.48 8.19 5.72
C LEU A 254 -3.05 9.13 6.79
N LYS A 255 -2.44 10.31 6.96
CA LYS A 255 -2.88 11.34 7.92
C LYS A 255 -2.99 12.68 7.23
N ALA A 256 -3.84 13.55 7.78
CA ALA A 256 -3.97 14.93 7.36
C ALA A 256 -3.65 15.83 8.56
N GLY A 257 -2.55 16.56 8.48
CA GLY A 257 -2.24 17.63 9.42
C GLY A 257 -2.99 18.88 9.00
N LEU A 258 -3.77 19.50 9.90
CA LEU A 258 -4.25 20.86 9.70
C LEU A 258 -3.49 21.81 10.61
N THR A 259 -2.74 22.74 10.01
CA THR A 259 -2.11 23.85 10.73
C THR A 259 -2.92 25.12 10.48
N ALA A 260 -3.35 25.79 11.55
CA ALA A 260 -4.00 27.09 11.47
C ALA A 260 -3.08 28.17 12.06
N ARG A 261 -2.61 29.11 11.23
CA ARG A 261 -1.74 30.23 11.63
C ARG A 261 -2.55 31.53 11.55
N SER A 262 -2.51 32.37 12.58
CA SER A 262 -3.25 33.63 12.65
C SER A 262 -2.31 34.84 12.75
N TYR A 263 -2.42 35.75 11.78
CA TYR A 263 -1.60 36.96 11.68
C TYR A 263 -2.48 38.19 11.95
N VAL A 264 -1.92 39.19 12.65
CA VAL A 264 -2.61 40.44 12.99
C VAL A 264 -1.73 41.59 12.53
N ASN A 265 -2.22 42.40 11.60
CA ASN A 265 -1.45 43.52 11.02
C ASN A 265 -0.06 43.09 10.46
N GLY A 266 0.03 41.89 9.87
CA GLY A 266 1.26 41.34 9.29
C GLY A 266 2.22 40.69 10.30
N GLU A 267 2.09 40.99 11.59
CA GLU A 267 2.85 40.32 12.66
C GLU A 267 2.19 38.98 13.05
N SER A 268 3.01 37.99 13.40
CA SER A 268 2.55 36.67 13.83
C SER A 268 2.10 36.71 15.30
N ASP A 269 0.80 36.59 15.56
CA ASP A 269 0.23 36.69 16.91
C ASP A 269 0.09 35.32 17.58
N THR A 270 -0.60 34.36 16.93
CA THR A 270 -0.75 32.99 17.46
C THR A 270 -0.81 31.92 16.37
N SER A 271 -0.39 30.70 16.71
CA SER A 271 -0.55 29.49 15.90
C SER A 271 -1.25 28.39 16.70
N SER A 272 -2.01 27.54 15.99
CA SER A 272 -2.69 26.38 16.54
C SER A 272 -2.63 25.22 15.55
N GLU A 273 -1.97 24.14 15.95
CA GLU A 273 -1.82 22.91 15.16
C GLU A 273 -2.86 21.88 15.60
N THR A 274 -3.45 21.15 14.65
CA THR A 274 -4.40 20.06 14.93
C THR A 274 -4.25 18.97 13.87
N SER A 275 -3.51 17.90 14.20
CA SER A 275 -3.38 16.74 13.34
C SER A 275 -4.57 15.78 13.49
N VAL A 276 -5.05 15.24 12.37
CA VAL A 276 -6.18 14.31 12.34
C VAL A 276 -5.82 13.07 11.55
N THR A 277 -6.09 11.91 12.15
CA THR A 277 -5.81 10.62 11.54
C THR A 277 -6.90 10.27 10.53
N VAL A 278 -6.53 10.06 9.27
CA VAL A 278 -7.43 9.67 8.17
C VAL A 278 -7.45 8.13 8.08
N THR A 279 -7.52 7.47 9.25
CA THR A 279 -7.12 6.06 9.45
C THR A 279 -8.00 5.04 8.74
N GLU A 280 -9.25 5.39 8.50
CA GLU A 280 -10.25 4.47 7.93
C GLU A 280 -10.27 4.52 6.38
N TYR A 281 -9.37 5.27 5.76
CA TYR A 281 -9.18 5.24 4.31
C TYR A 281 -8.48 3.93 3.88
N ARG A 282 -9.28 2.89 3.60
CA ARG A 282 -8.82 1.76 2.77
C ARG A 282 -8.51 2.30 1.38
N ARG A 283 -7.22 2.28 0.99
CA ARG A 283 -6.78 2.62 -0.36
C ARG A 283 -7.42 1.67 -1.37
N ARG A 284 -8.51 2.11 -2.00
CA ARG A 284 -9.22 1.35 -3.03
C ARG A 284 -8.27 1.07 -4.19
N SER A 285 -8.43 -0.09 -4.83
CA SER A 285 -7.62 -0.39 -6.01
C SER A 285 -7.87 0.67 -7.08
N SER A 286 -6.78 1.24 -7.58
CA SER A 286 -6.70 2.12 -8.74
C SER A 286 -6.44 1.35 -10.04
N MET A 287 -6.40 0.02 -9.98
CA MET A 287 -6.25 -0.86 -11.15
C MET A 287 -7.55 -1.55 -11.52
N TYR A 288 -8.29 -2.08 -10.53
CA TYR A 288 -9.49 -2.89 -10.78
C TYR A 288 -10.65 -2.61 -9.82
N SER A 289 -11.87 -2.66 -10.35
CA SER A 289 -13.10 -2.81 -9.55
C SER A 289 -13.74 -4.15 -9.88
N VAL A 290 -14.10 -4.94 -8.86
CA VAL A 290 -14.77 -6.23 -9.02
C VAL A 290 -16.19 -6.17 -8.49
N GLU A 291 -17.13 -6.74 -9.22
CA GLU A 291 -18.48 -6.99 -8.73
C GLU A 291 -18.86 -8.47 -8.88
N VAL A 292 -19.62 -8.99 -7.92
CA VAL A 292 -20.13 -10.37 -7.90
C VAL A 292 -21.64 -10.34 -7.88
N GLN A 293 -22.27 -11.09 -8.78
CA GLN A 293 -23.72 -11.13 -8.87
C GLN A 293 -24.33 -11.99 -7.74
N GLN A 294 -25.29 -11.41 -7.03
CA GLN A 294 -25.99 -12.02 -5.92
C GLN A 294 -27.21 -12.83 -6.40
N LYS A 295 -27.78 -13.67 -5.52
CA LYS A 295 -28.88 -14.58 -5.85
C LYS A 295 -30.18 -13.89 -6.28
N ASP A 296 -30.37 -12.62 -5.93
CA ASP A 296 -31.50 -11.78 -6.35
C ASP A 296 -31.26 -11.06 -7.69
N GLY A 297 -30.08 -11.24 -8.29
CA GLY A 297 -29.65 -10.62 -9.53
C GLY A 297 -28.93 -9.27 -9.36
N THR A 298 -28.84 -8.72 -8.14
CA THR A 298 -28.07 -7.51 -7.84
C THR A 298 -26.57 -7.75 -7.96
N TRP A 299 -25.80 -6.67 -8.09
CA TRP A 299 -24.33 -6.72 -8.09
C TRP A 299 -23.81 -6.15 -6.77
N LYS A 300 -22.94 -6.90 -6.09
CA LYS A 300 -22.19 -6.46 -4.92
C LYS A 300 -20.77 -6.14 -5.36
N LYS A 301 -20.29 -4.94 -5.09
CA LYS A 301 -18.86 -4.61 -5.23
C LYS A 301 -18.08 -5.33 -4.13
N GLU A 302 -16.98 -5.96 -4.52
CA GLU A 302 -16.05 -6.64 -3.61
C GLU A 302 -14.79 -5.80 -3.42
N ASP A 303 -14.13 -5.96 -2.27
CA ASP A 303 -12.85 -5.30 -2.01
C ASP A 303 -11.75 -5.92 -2.88
N VAL A 304 -10.93 -5.05 -3.46
CA VAL A 304 -9.74 -5.42 -4.25
C VAL A 304 -8.52 -4.95 -3.47
N HIS A 305 -7.81 -5.91 -2.91
CA HIS A 305 -6.55 -5.75 -2.22
C HIS A 305 -5.38 -5.74 -3.20
N TYR A 306 -4.20 -5.42 -2.68
CA TYR A 306 -2.94 -5.50 -3.40
C TYR A 306 -1.99 -6.47 -2.72
N ALA A 307 -1.19 -7.16 -3.51
CA ALA A 307 0.00 -7.87 -3.06
C ALA A 307 1.16 -7.51 -3.99
N LEU A 308 2.36 -7.41 -3.43
CA LEU A 308 3.56 -7.14 -4.22
C LEU A 308 4.06 -8.45 -4.84
N CYS A 309 4.53 -8.37 -6.09
CA CYS A 309 5.15 -9.45 -6.84
C CYS A 309 6.34 -8.90 -7.65
N SER A 310 7.10 -9.77 -8.33
CA SER A 310 8.36 -9.33 -8.96
C SER A 310 8.53 -9.91 -10.36
N ASP A 311 8.83 -9.07 -11.35
CA ASP A 311 9.59 -9.53 -12.52
C ASP A 311 11.01 -9.96 -12.09
N ALA A 312 11.12 -11.27 -11.85
CA ALA A 312 12.30 -12.11 -11.89
C ALA A 312 13.53 -11.53 -12.63
N SER A 313 13.32 -11.07 -13.85
CA SER A 313 14.36 -10.92 -14.85
C SER A 313 14.91 -9.50 -14.97
N SER A 314 14.10 -8.47 -14.68
CA SER A 314 14.48 -7.07 -14.92
C SER A 314 15.26 -6.44 -13.77
N HIS A 315 14.98 -6.82 -12.51
CA HIS A 315 15.43 -6.03 -11.34
C HIS A 315 16.14 -6.82 -10.22
N HIS A 316 16.39 -8.12 -10.39
CA HIS A 316 16.95 -9.04 -9.36
C HIS A 316 18.04 -8.44 -8.45
N SER A 317 19.07 -7.81 -9.02
CA SER A 317 20.22 -7.26 -8.27
C SER A 317 19.95 -5.92 -7.56
N GLN A 318 18.72 -5.40 -7.64
CA GLN A 318 18.29 -4.09 -7.12
C GLN A 318 17.08 -4.21 -6.17
N LEU A 319 16.23 -5.24 -6.34
CA LEU A 319 15.04 -5.56 -5.53
C LEU A 319 15.27 -5.50 -4.01
N TRP A 320 16.42 -5.99 -3.54
CA TRP A 320 16.74 -6.20 -2.12
C TRP A 320 16.85 -4.92 -1.27
N ASN A 321 16.77 -3.73 -1.87
CA ASN A 321 16.77 -2.43 -1.19
C ASN A 321 15.48 -1.62 -1.43
N ASP A 322 14.43 -2.21 -2.03
CA ASP A 322 13.21 -1.50 -2.43
C ASP A 322 12.01 -1.86 -1.53
N TRP A 323 12.22 -1.87 -0.21
CA TRP A 323 11.33 -2.49 0.78
C TRP A 323 9.91 -1.89 0.80
N ASP A 324 9.80 -0.59 0.57
CA ASP A 324 8.55 0.20 0.45
C ASP A 324 8.03 0.31 -1.00
N ASN A 325 8.76 -0.23 -1.97
CA ASN A 325 8.54 -0.09 -3.41
C ASN A 325 8.70 1.36 -3.93
N SER A 326 9.44 2.22 -3.20
CA SER A 326 9.72 3.60 -3.59
C SER A 326 10.39 3.74 -4.96
N LYS A 327 11.21 2.75 -5.36
CA LYS A 327 11.90 2.72 -6.66
C LYS A 327 11.08 2.03 -7.76
N LYS A 328 9.96 1.39 -7.40
CA LYS A 328 9.09 0.63 -8.31
C LYS A 328 9.83 -0.46 -9.08
N LEU A 329 10.74 -1.15 -8.39
CA LEU A 329 11.45 -2.32 -8.94
C LEU A 329 10.62 -3.60 -8.79
N ARG A 330 9.49 -3.52 -8.06
CA ARG A 330 8.49 -4.58 -7.88
C ARG A 330 7.16 -4.14 -8.46
N ASP A 331 6.46 -5.09 -9.04
CA ASP A 331 5.12 -4.90 -9.56
C ASP A 331 4.09 -5.07 -8.43
N THR A 332 2.87 -4.60 -8.70
CA THR A 332 1.75 -4.74 -7.76
C THR A 332 0.61 -5.44 -8.47
N MET A 333 0.25 -6.64 -8.02
CA MET A 333 -0.91 -7.36 -8.52
C MET A 333 -2.14 -7.03 -7.67
N GLY A 334 -3.32 -7.03 -8.30
CA GLY A 334 -4.59 -6.99 -7.57
C GLY A 334 -5.00 -8.39 -7.12
N PHE A 335 -5.66 -8.50 -5.98
CA PHE A 335 -6.43 -9.71 -5.64
C PHE A 335 -7.75 -9.38 -4.96
N THR A 336 -8.73 -10.25 -5.10
CA THR A 336 -10.02 -10.14 -4.39
C THR A 336 -10.41 -11.48 -3.77
N ASN A 337 -10.81 -11.41 -2.51
CA ASN A 337 -11.38 -12.52 -1.75
C ASN A 337 -12.86 -12.19 -1.52
N PHE A 338 -13.76 -13.15 -1.75
CA PHE A 338 -15.16 -13.01 -1.35
C PHE A 338 -15.75 -14.36 -0.94
N VAL A 339 -16.64 -14.33 0.06
CA VAL A 339 -17.35 -15.52 0.54
C VAL A 339 -18.57 -15.79 -0.36
N ASN A 340 -18.68 -17.01 -0.89
CA ASN A 340 -19.86 -17.45 -1.63
C ASN A 340 -20.16 -18.94 -1.36
N PRO A 341 -21.41 -19.37 -1.15
CA PRO A 341 -21.74 -20.79 -0.96
C PRO A 341 -21.42 -21.70 -2.17
N PHE A 342 -21.40 -21.14 -3.40
CA PHE A 342 -21.36 -21.89 -4.66
C PHE A 342 -22.52 -22.90 -4.82
N ASP A 343 -23.75 -22.47 -4.49
CA ASP A 343 -25.00 -23.20 -4.80
C ASP A 343 -25.30 -23.27 -6.32
N GLY A 344 -24.49 -22.60 -7.13
CA GLY A 344 -24.53 -22.57 -8.59
C GLY A 344 -23.36 -21.75 -9.14
N PRO A 345 -23.28 -21.57 -10.47
CA PRO A 345 -22.24 -20.76 -11.10
C PRO A 345 -22.28 -19.29 -10.62
N VAL A 346 -21.11 -18.72 -10.33
CA VAL A 346 -20.97 -17.36 -9.80
C VAL A 346 -20.55 -16.41 -10.91
N LYS A 347 -21.38 -15.41 -11.22
CA LYS A 347 -21.06 -14.40 -12.23
C LYS A 347 -20.22 -13.27 -11.62
N VAL A 348 -19.13 -12.92 -12.30
CA VAL A 348 -18.16 -11.91 -11.87
C VAL A 348 -18.01 -10.87 -12.98
N ARG A 349 -17.90 -9.59 -12.60
CA ARG A 349 -17.58 -8.47 -13.47
C ARG A 349 -16.27 -7.84 -13.01
N VAL A 350 -15.40 -7.49 -13.94
CA VAL A 350 -14.12 -6.82 -13.69
C VAL A 350 -14.05 -5.57 -14.57
N HIS A 351 -13.89 -4.42 -13.94
CA HIS A 351 -13.59 -3.14 -14.61
C HIS A 351 -12.12 -2.79 -14.40
N ARG A 352 -11.40 -2.43 -15.47
CA ARG A 352 -10.12 -1.71 -15.38
C ARG A 352 -10.38 -0.26 -14.99
N LEU A 353 -9.59 0.24 -14.05
CA LEU A 353 -9.63 1.63 -13.56
C LEU A 353 -8.43 2.45 -14.03
N ASP A 354 -7.43 1.81 -14.67
CA ASP A 354 -6.21 2.46 -15.16
C ASP A 354 -6.41 3.26 -16.46
N GLY A 355 -7.64 3.38 -16.95
CA GLY A 355 -8.02 4.15 -18.13
C GLY A 355 -7.50 3.60 -19.47
N LYS A 356 -6.87 2.42 -19.47
CA LYS A 356 -6.32 1.80 -20.68
C LYS A 356 -7.35 0.86 -21.33
N GLN A 357 -7.58 1.05 -22.63
CA GLN A 357 -8.21 0.03 -23.47
C GLN A 357 -7.38 -1.25 -23.47
N PHE A 358 -8.04 -2.40 -23.61
CA PHE A 358 -7.39 -3.71 -23.78
C PHE A 358 -7.69 -4.31 -25.15
N SER A 359 -6.94 -5.35 -25.52
CA SER A 359 -6.99 -6.05 -26.81
C SER A 359 -7.12 -7.57 -26.68
N ARG A 360 -6.86 -8.12 -25.49
CA ARG A 360 -6.98 -9.53 -25.12
C ARG A 360 -7.21 -9.63 -23.62
N VAL A 361 -7.99 -10.61 -23.17
CA VAL A 361 -7.96 -11.09 -21.78
C VAL A 361 -7.83 -12.60 -21.75
N ASP A 362 -6.85 -13.10 -21.00
CA ASP A 362 -6.75 -14.52 -20.65
C ASP A 362 -7.30 -14.74 -19.23
N ILE A 363 -8.09 -15.80 -19.04
CA ILE A 363 -8.52 -16.27 -17.72
C ILE A 363 -7.87 -17.63 -17.47
N ARG A 364 -7.03 -17.74 -16.43
CA ARG A 364 -6.29 -18.96 -16.10
C ARG A 364 -6.74 -19.56 -14.77
N PRO A 365 -6.65 -20.89 -14.56
CA PRO A 365 -6.19 -21.93 -15.49
C PRO A 365 -6.95 -22.06 -16.81
N THR A 366 -6.22 -22.20 -17.91
CA THR A 366 -6.77 -22.35 -19.27
C THR A 366 -7.71 -23.55 -19.36
N GLU A 367 -7.41 -24.65 -18.65
CA GLU A 367 -8.26 -25.85 -18.63
C GLU A 367 -9.60 -25.68 -17.91
N TYR A 368 -9.80 -24.59 -17.16
CA TYR A 368 -11.10 -24.31 -16.58
C TYR A 368 -12.14 -23.99 -17.66
N GLY A 369 -11.71 -23.52 -18.84
CA GLY A 369 -12.57 -23.25 -19.99
C GLY A 369 -13.49 -22.04 -19.81
N ILE A 370 -13.10 -21.10 -18.93
CA ILE A 370 -13.88 -19.91 -18.62
C ILE A 370 -13.67 -18.89 -19.74
N ILE A 371 -14.75 -18.56 -20.44
CA ILE A 371 -14.81 -17.46 -21.41
C ILE A 371 -15.37 -16.21 -20.74
N HIS A 372 -14.94 -15.04 -21.22
CA HIS A 372 -15.47 -13.75 -20.83
C HIS A 372 -16.37 -13.16 -21.93
N THR A 373 -17.06 -12.08 -21.62
CA THR A 373 -17.78 -11.20 -22.53
C THR A 373 -17.33 -9.78 -22.25
N GLU A 374 -16.86 -9.08 -23.28
CA GLU A 374 -16.57 -7.65 -23.23
C GLU A 374 -17.91 -6.89 -23.15
N ILE A 375 -18.02 -5.97 -22.19
CA ILE A 375 -19.21 -5.14 -21.97
C ILE A 375 -19.00 -3.74 -22.55
N ASP A 376 -17.77 -3.22 -22.40
CA ASP A 376 -17.26 -1.96 -22.92
C ASP A 376 -15.72 -1.99 -22.93
N ASP A 377 -15.12 -0.91 -23.44
CA ASP A 377 -13.67 -0.70 -23.60
C ASP A 377 -12.79 -1.00 -22.37
N ASN A 378 -13.36 -1.02 -21.15
CA ASN A 378 -12.63 -1.29 -19.91
C ASN A 378 -13.29 -2.35 -19.00
N THR A 379 -14.34 -3.04 -19.44
CA THR A 379 -15.13 -3.96 -18.60
C THR A 379 -15.35 -5.33 -19.25
N ILE A 380 -15.13 -6.39 -18.47
CA ILE A 380 -15.51 -7.76 -18.81
C ILE A 380 -16.45 -8.39 -17.78
N GLU A 381 -17.27 -9.33 -18.23
CA GLU A 381 -18.00 -10.27 -17.39
C GLU A 381 -17.59 -11.71 -17.70
N PHE A 382 -17.50 -12.57 -16.69
CA PHE A 382 -17.32 -14.02 -16.84
C PHE A 382 -18.13 -14.78 -15.79
N THR A 383 -18.06 -16.11 -15.80
CA THR A 383 -18.76 -16.96 -14.82
C THR A 383 -17.85 -18.07 -14.33
N ILE A 384 -17.65 -18.12 -13.02
CA ILE A 384 -16.99 -19.23 -12.32
C ILE A 384 -17.99 -20.40 -12.29
N PRO A 385 -17.70 -21.54 -12.95
CA PRO A 385 -18.71 -22.58 -13.16
C PRO A 385 -19.01 -23.41 -11.90
N SER A 386 -18.03 -23.58 -11.01
CA SER A 386 -18.16 -24.30 -9.73
C SER A 386 -17.01 -23.94 -8.78
N TYR A 387 -17.10 -24.39 -7.52
CA TYR A 387 -16.09 -24.13 -6.48
C TYR A 387 -14.71 -24.74 -6.80
N GLU A 388 -14.71 -25.85 -7.53
CA GLU A 388 -13.51 -26.59 -7.93
C GLU A 388 -12.74 -25.86 -9.05
N LYS A 389 -13.33 -24.79 -9.61
CA LYS A 389 -12.73 -23.89 -10.62
C LYS A 389 -12.63 -22.43 -10.15
N ARG A 390 -12.55 -22.22 -8.83
CA ARG A 390 -12.74 -20.89 -8.20
C ARG A 390 -11.56 -19.94 -8.22
N LYS A 391 -10.32 -20.45 -8.06
CA LYS A 391 -9.11 -19.60 -7.96
C LYS A 391 -8.61 -19.31 -9.37
N LEU A 392 -8.56 -18.02 -9.73
CA LEU A 392 -8.30 -17.55 -11.10
C LEU A 392 -7.25 -16.45 -11.16
N SER A 393 -6.56 -16.35 -12.29
CA SER A 393 -5.86 -15.14 -12.73
C SER A 393 -6.54 -14.54 -13.95
N ILE A 394 -6.78 -13.23 -13.92
CA ILE A 394 -7.27 -12.43 -15.03
C ILE A 394 -6.09 -11.60 -15.57
N GLU A 395 -5.62 -11.93 -16.78
CA GLU A 395 -4.45 -11.34 -17.42
C GLU A 395 -4.89 -10.50 -18.65
N PHE A 396 -4.91 -9.17 -18.52
CA PHE A 396 -5.22 -8.26 -19.63
C PHE A 396 -3.97 -8.02 -20.48
N ASP A 397 -4.09 -8.07 -21.81
CA ASP A 397 -3.01 -7.83 -22.78
C ASP A 397 -1.75 -8.70 -22.58
N SER A 398 -1.91 -9.85 -21.90
CA SER A 398 -0.83 -10.70 -21.37
C SER A 398 0.10 -10.02 -20.34
N ASP A 399 -0.32 -8.94 -19.68
CA ASP A 399 0.28 -8.50 -18.41
C ASP A 399 -0.03 -9.53 -17.31
N ARG A 400 1.01 -9.92 -16.58
CA ARG A 400 1.00 -10.94 -15.53
C ARG A 400 1.51 -10.43 -14.19
N PHE A 401 2.00 -9.21 -14.14
CA PHE A 401 2.54 -8.61 -12.93
C PHE A 401 1.57 -7.57 -12.35
N HIS A 402 0.74 -6.97 -13.20
CA HIS A 402 -0.44 -6.18 -12.81
C HIS A 402 -1.76 -6.97 -13.00
N ASN A 403 -1.71 -8.31 -12.93
CA ASN A 403 -2.90 -9.15 -13.07
C ASN A 403 -3.88 -8.98 -11.89
N LEU A 404 -5.11 -9.44 -12.07
CA LEU A 404 -6.08 -9.59 -10.97
C LEU A 404 -6.25 -11.07 -10.62
N ALA A 405 -5.94 -11.46 -9.39
CA ALA A 405 -6.33 -12.76 -8.86
C ALA A 405 -7.74 -12.72 -8.26
N VAL A 406 -8.57 -13.69 -8.61
CA VAL A 406 -9.93 -13.85 -8.06
C VAL A 406 -9.95 -15.13 -7.25
N LEU A 407 -10.01 -15.01 -5.93
CA LEU A 407 -9.69 -16.07 -4.97
C LEU A 407 -10.80 -16.31 -3.92
N PRO A 408 -12.07 -16.49 -4.35
CA PRO A 408 -13.18 -16.67 -3.42
C PRO A 408 -13.14 -17.99 -2.64
N CYS A 409 -13.87 -18.03 -1.53
CA CYS A 409 -13.99 -19.15 -0.61
C CYS A 409 -15.47 -19.49 -0.35
N ARG A 410 -15.71 -20.64 0.29
CA ARG A 410 -17.01 -20.97 0.90
C ARG A 410 -17.07 -20.34 2.30
N PRO A 411 -18.28 -20.11 2.86
CA PRO A 411 -18.40 -19.72 4.26
C PRO A 411 -17.78 -20.78 5.16
N ASP A 412 -16.88 -20.39 6.06
CA ASP A 412 -16.31 -21.30 7.06
C ASP A 412 -17.44 -21.79 8.00
N PRO A 413 -17.75 -23.10 8.05
CA PRO A 413 -18.76 -23.64 8.97
C PRO A 413 -18.34 -23.56 10.44
N ASP A 414 -17.04 -23.38 10.72
CA ASP A 414 -16.45 -23.29 12.06
C ASP A 414 -16.20 -21.83 12.49
N ARG A 415 -16.66 -20.83 11.71
CA ARG A 415 -16.48 -19.41 12.02
C ARG A 415 -16.99 -19.09 13.43
N PRO A 416 -16.15 -18.55 14.33
CA PRO A 416 -16.54 -18.33 15.72
C PRO A 416 -17.57 -17.20 15.83
N ASP A 417 -18.43 -17.30 16.85
CA ASP A 417 -19.34 -16.24 17.24
C ASP A 417 -18.53 -15.08 17.88
N PRO A 418 -18.51 -13.86 17.30
CA PRO A 418 -17.74 -12.74 17.84
C PRO A 418 -18.12 -12.35 19.28
N ASP A 419 -19.36 -12.63 19.71
CA ASP A 419 -19.83 -12.37 21.07
C ASP A 419 -19.48 -13.51 22.06
N ASN A 420 -18.94 -14.64 21.57
CA ASN A 420 -18.68 -15.86 22.35
C ASN A 420 -17.41 -16.62 21.86
N ILE A 421 -16.28 -15.93 21.79
CA ILE A 421 -14.98 -16.48 21.39
C ILE A 421 -14.47 -17.55 22.40
N PRO A 422 -14.00 -18.74 21.96
CA PRO A 422 -13.39 -19.75 22.81
C PRO A 422 -12.11 -19.28 23.53
N SER A 423 -11.87 -19.76 24.76
CA SER A 423 -10.75 -19.30 25.62
C SER A 423 -9.35 -19.70 25.13
N ASP A 424 -9.29 -20.68 24.24
CA ASP A 424 -8.12 -21.22 23.53
C ASP A 424 -7.88 -20.54 22.16
N MET A 425 -8.80 -19.66 21.73
CA MET A 425 -8.74 -18.97 20.45
C MET A 425 -8.14 -17.55 20.55
N ILE A 426 -7.20 -17.25 19.67
CA ILE A 426 -6.67 -15.91 19.40
C ILE A 426 -7.45 -15.35 18.21
N TYR A 427 -8.54 -14.62 18.47
CA TYR A 427 -9.44 -14.10 17.43
C TYR A 427 -9.09 -12.66 17.01
N PHE A 428 -9.22 -12.37 15.72
CA PHE A 428 -9.18 -11.03 15.12
C PHE A 428 -10.36 -10.84 14.16
N GLY A 429 -11.30 -9.97 14.54
CA GLY A 429 -12.44 -9.57 13.69
C GLY A 429 -12.08 -8.50 12.65
N PRO A 430 -13.05 -8.03 11.84
CA PRO A 430 -12.82 -7.05 10.77
C PRO A 430 -12.05 -5.79 11.20
N GLY A 431 -11.15 -5.31 10.34
CA GLY A 431 -10.26 -4.16 10.61
C GLY A 431 -8.76 -4.49 10.52
N GLU A 432 -7.90 -3.50 10.74
CA GLU A 432 -6.45 -3.71 10.81
C GLU A 432 -5.97 -4.01 12.25
N HIS A 433 -5.08 -4.99 12.38
CA HIS A 433 -4.50 -5.42 13.66
C HIS A 433 -2.99 -5.56 13.53
N VAL A 434 -2.23 -4.99 14.46
CA VAL A 434 -0.75 -5.05 14.44
C VAL A 434 -0.24 -5.72 15.71
N ARG A 435 0.60 -6.75 15.56
CA ARG A 435 1.35 -7.38 16.67
C ARG A 435 2.76 -7.74 16.20
N SER A 436 3.79 -7.45 16.97
CA SER A 436 5.17 -7.81 16.62
C SER A 436 5.35 -9.32 16.40
N VAL A 437 4.83 -10.13 17.32
CA VAL A 437 4.75 -11.60 17.18
C VAL A 437 3.44 -12.11 17.76
N THR A 438 2.86 -13.12 17.12
CA THR A 438 1.72 -13.91 17.58
C THR A 438 2.19 -15.35 17.83
N HIS A 439 2.12 -15.80 19.08
CA HIS A 439 2.55 -17.14 19.49
C HIS A 439 1.33 -18.06 19.59
N ILE A 440 1.44 -19.27 19.03
CA ILE A 440 0.42 -20.31 19.08
C ILE A 440 0.98 -21.52 19.85
N GLY A 441 0.39 -21.81 21.01
CA GLY A 441 0.72 -22.96 21.85
C GLY A 441 -0.12 -24.20 21.57
N GLU A 442 0.00 -25.19 22.45
CA GLU A 442 -0.70 -26.48 22.37
C GLU A 442 -2.23 -26.28 22.39
N GLY A 443 -2.93 -26.89 21.42
CA GLY A 443 -4.38 -26.82 21.25
C GLY A 443 -4.94 -25.46 20.80
N GLN A 444 -4.10 -24.44 20.57
CA GLN A 444 -4.59 -23.08 20.30
C GLN A 444 -4.93 -22.86 18.82
N THR A 445 -5.96 -22.03 18.60
CA THR A 445 -6.38 -21.57 17.26
C THR A 445 -6.14 -20.08 17.10
N LEU A 446 -5.38 -19.66 16.10
CA LEU A 446 -5.41 -18.29 15.58
C LEU A 446 -6.53 -18.19 14.54
N TYR A 447 -7.50 -17.30 14.74
CA TYR A 447 -8.57 -17.06 13.80
C TYR A 447 -8.54 -15.61 13.29
N VAL A 448 -8.38 -15.42 11.98
CA VAL A 448 -8.32 -14.11 11.32
C VAL A 448 -9.52 -13.99 10.38
N ASP A 449 -10.51 -13.21 10.78
CA ASP A 449 -11.84 -13.25 10.18
C ASP A 449 -11.96 -12.50 8.83
N GLU A 450 -13.04 -12.76 8.10
CA GLU A 450 -13.40 -12.05 6.87
C GLU A 450 -13.30 -10.52 7.04
N GLY A 451 -12.50 -9.86 6.20
CA GLY A 451 -12.29 -8.41 6.25
C GLY A 451 -11.31 -7.93 7.34
N ALA A 452 -10.67 -8.83 8.08
CA ALA A 452 -9.54 -8.52 8.97
C ALA A 452 -8.20 -8.56 8.21
N ILE A 453 -7.26 -7.70 8.62
CA ILE A 453 -5.86 -7.74 8.19
C ILE A 453 -4.96 -7.76 9.43
N LEU A 454 -4.23 -8.86 9.63
CA LEU A 454 -3.32 -9.09 10.74
C LEU A 454 -1.87 -8.94 10.30
N TYR A 455 -1.22 -7.87 10.75
CA TYR A 455 0.20 -7.62 10.54
C TYR A 455 1.02 -8.22 11.68
N THR A 456 1.65 -9.38 11.46
CA THR A 456 2.40 -10.09 12.53
C THR A 456 3.34 -11.17 12.01
N LYS A 457 4.42 -11.48 12.76
CA LYS A 457 5.10 -12.78 12.66
C LYS A 457 4.30 -13.81 13.46
N ILE A 458 4.09 -15.01 12.93
CA ILE A 458 3.49 -16.14 13.67
C ILE A 458 4.59 -17.14 14.05
N THR A 459 4.55 -17.65 15.28
CA THR A 459 5.32 -18.84 15.66
C THR A 459 4.45 -19.89 16.34
N VAL A 460 4.67 -21.15 16.01
CA VAL A 460 3.88 -22.30 16.49
C VAL A 460 4.79 -23.29 17.19
N ASP A 461 4.59 -23.55 18.47
CA ASP A 461 5.51 -24.41 19.27
C ASP A 461 4.80 -25.49 20.10
N GLY A 462 3.50 -25.71 19.86
CA GLY A 462 2.71 -26.76 20.49
C GLY A 462 1.98 -27.66 19.48
N ASP A 463 1.50 -28.80 19.97
CA ASP A 463 0.72 -29.77 19.18
C ASP A 463 -0.75 -29.38 19.08
N ASN A 464 -1.46 -29.85 18.05
CA ASN A 464 -2.88 -29.54 17.78
C ASN A 464 -3.15 -28.04 17.56
N ALA A 465 -2.21 -27.34 16.93
CA ALA A 465 -2.30 -25.91 16.65
C ALA A 465 -3.02 -25.63 15.33
N THR A 466 -3.78 -24.53 15.26
CA THR A 466 -4.54 -24.13 14.06
C THR A 466 -4.37 -22.65 13.72
N ILE A 467 -4.33 -22.34 12.42
CA ILE A 467 -4.53 -21.00 11.84
C ILE A 467 -5.72 -21.09 10.89
N ALA A 468 -6.71 -20.21 11.01
CA ALA A 468 -7.97 -20.30 10.27
C ALA A 468 -8.61 -18.93 9.97
N GLY A 469 -9.63 -18.93 9.11
CA GLY A 469 -10.48 -17.80 8.79
C GLY A 469 -10.20 -17.17 7.42
N ASN A 470 -11.10 -16.30 6.95
CA ASN A 470 -11.06 -15.74 5.59
C ASN A 470 -10.35 -14.38 5.48
N GLY A 471 -9.62 -13.95 6.52
CA GLY A 471 -8.86 -12.71 6.55
C GLY A 471 -7.47 -12.79 5.91
N ILE A 472 -6.71 -11.70 6.05
CA ILE A 472 -5.36 -11.55 5.52
C ILE A 472 -4.34 -11.52 6.66
N ILE A 473 -3.24 -12.27 6.54
CA ILE A 473 -2.03 -12.20 7.36
C ILE A 473 -0.95 -11.54 6.50
N SER A 474 -0.33 -10.47 6.99
CA SER A 474 0.62 -9.67 6.20
C SER A 474 1.96 -9.45 6.92
N GLY A 475 3.05 -9.64 6.18
CA GLY A 475 4.41 -9.26 6.61
C GLY A 475 4.76 -7.79 6.35
N GLU A 476 3.89 -6.99 5.73
CA GLU A 476 4.14 -5.59 5.29
C GLU A 476 4.70 -4.66 6.39
N LYS A 477 4.30 -4.86 7.66
CA LYS A 477 4.75 -4.04 8.81
C LYS A 477 5.93 -4.64 9.57
N LEU A 478 6.56 -5.69 9.03
CA LEU A 478 7.82 -6.27 9.52
C LEU A 478 8.99 -5.72 8.70
N ALA A 479 10.22 -5.89 9.20
CA ALA A 479 11.42 -5.43 8.48
C ALA A 479 11.90 -6.46 7.43
N HIS A 480 11.73 -6.15 6.15
CA HIS A 480 12.31 -6.88 5.02
C HIS A 480 13.81 -6.58 4.90
N THR A 481 14.63 -7.23 5.74
CA THR A 481 16.09 -7.10 5.68
C THR A 481 16.73 -8.17 4.80
N GLY A 482 17.90 -7.88 4.24
CA GLY A 482 18.64 -8.84 3.41
C GLY A 482 20.08 -8.42 3.12
N GLY A 483 20.76 -9.27 2.35
CA GLY A 483 22.09 -9.04 1.80
C GLY A 483 22.20 -9.72 0.45
N THR A 484 22.90 -10.86 0.39
CA THR A 484 22.84 -11.77 -0.78
C THR A 484 21.48 -12.47 -0.91
N TYR A 485 20.79 -12.69 0.23
CA TYR A 485 19.48 -13.31 0.37
C TYR A 485 18.66 -12.57 1.42
N ALA A 486 17.36 -12.85 1.54
CA ALA A 486 16.54 -12.37 2.65
C ALA A 486 17.07 -12.84 4.02
N SER A 487 16.93 -11.99 5.02
CA SER A 487 17.36 -12.23 6.41
C SER A 487 16.34 -11.73 7.45
N GLY A 488 15.17 -11.27 7.00
CA GLY A 488 14.04 -10.93 7.87
C GLY A 488 13.42 -12.16 8.53
N TYR A 489 12.30 -11.98 9.21
CA TYR A 489 11.59 -13.09 9.85
C TYR A 489 10.95 -14.04 8.82
N GLN A 490 11.03 -15.35 9.06
CA GLN A 490 10.11 -16.30 8.44
C GLN A 490 8.69 -15.99 8.95
N LEU A 491 7.71 -15.76 8.06
CA LEU A 491 6.45 -15.13 8.47
C LEU A 491 5.60 -16.05 9.36
N ILE A 492 5.53 -17.33 9.03
CA ILE A 492 4.96 -18.40 9.86
C ILE A 492 6.03 -19.47 10.08
N GLU A 493 6.42 -19.72 11.33
CA GLU A 493 7.48 -20.68 11.68
C GLU A 493 6.95 -21.72 12.70
N SER A 494 6.85 -23.00 12.29
CA SER A 494 6.54 -24.10 13.21
C SER A 494 7.80 -24.67 13.85
N ASN A 495 7.69 -25.10 15.11
CA ASN A 495 8.77 -25.64 15.92
C ASN A 495 10.06 -24.81 15.78
N PRO A 496 10.04 -23.48 16.09
CA PRO A 496 11.19 -22.59 15.88
C PRO A 496 12.43 -23.02 16.67
N SER A 497 12.24 -23.75 17.77
CA SER A 497 13.33 -24.36 18.55
C SER A 497 13.99 -25.55 17.84
N LYS A 498 13.29 -26.17 16.88
CA LYS A 498 13.65 -27.37 16.10
C LYS A 498 13.94 -28.60 16.96
N ASN A 499 13.47 -28.61 18.21
CA ASN A 499 13.70 -29.67 19.19
C ASN A 499 12.56 -30.68 19.22
N GLY A 500 12.89 -31.92 18.81
CA GLY A 500 11.92 -33.00 18.70
C GLY A 500 10.87 -32.75 17.62
N THR A 501 9.86 -33.60 17.58
CA THR A 501 8.72 -33.51 16.66
C THR A 501 7.55 -32.77 17.32
N ARG A 502 6.77 -32.01 16.56
CA ARG A 502 5.41 -31.54 16.92
C ARG A 502 4.37 -32.31 16.10
N ASN A 503 3.11 -32.33 16.54
CA ASN A 503 2.05 -33.12 15.91
C ASN A 503 0.79 -32.28 15.70
N TYR A 504 0.10 -32.48 14.57
CA TYR A 504 -1.18 -31.85 14.23
C TYR A 504 -1.08 -30.32 14.11
N PHE A 505 -0.71 -29.84 12.93
CA PHE A 505 -0.73 -28.41 12.59
C PHE A 505 -1.62 -28.14 11.38
N THR A 506 -2.63 -27.28 11.55
CA THR A 506 -3.59 -26.93 10.49
C THR A 506 -3.49 -25.45 10.11
N VAL A 507 -3.50 -25.16 8.80
CA VAL A 507 -3.68 -23.80 8.25
C VAL A 507 -4.77 -23.85 7.19
N LYS A 508 -5.93 -23.25 7.46
CA LYS A 508 -7.07 -23.22 6.52
C LYS A 508 -7.49 -21.82 6.12
N ASP A 509 -7.95 -21.67 4.88
CA ASP A 509 -8.74 -20.54 4.33
C ASP A 509 -8.10 -19.13 4.30
N VAL A 510 -7.01 -18.90 5.04
CA VAL A 510 -6.35 -17.59 5.18
C VAL A 510 -5.63 -17.15 3.90
N THR A 511 -5.52 -15.83 3.72
CA THR A 511 -4.61 -15.23 2.73
C THR A 511 -3.35 -14.71 3.42
N ILE A 512 -2.18 -14.95 2.85
CA ILE A 512 -0.87 -14.67 3.44
C ILE A 512 -0.03 -13.88 2.42
N ILE A 513 0.41 -12.67 2.78
CA ILE A 513 1.13 -11.76 1.86
C ILE A 513 2.39 -11.13 2.47
N ASP A 514 3.29 -10.66 1.60
CA ASP A 514 4.39 -9.75 1.93
C ASP A 514 5.37 -10.24 3.02
N SER A 515 5.63 -11.55 3.07
CA SER A 515 6.64 -12.15 3.96
C SER A 515 8.04 -11.50 3.82
N PRO A 516 8.76 -11.20 4.92
CA PRO A 516 10.13 -10.67 4.89
C PRO A 516 11.22 -11.75 4.78
N ASN A 517 10.85 -13.01 4.60
CA ASN A 517 11.72 -14.17 4.32
C ASN A 517 10.85 -15.34 3.76
N TRP A 518 11.25 -16.61 3.94
CA TRP A 518 10.38 -17.78 3.74
C TRP A 518 9.02 -17.60 4.43
N THR A 519 7.94 -17.98 3.75
CA THR A 519 6.58 -17.60 4.16
C THR A 519 5.98 -18.55 5.18
N MET A 520 6.08 -19.86 4.96
CA MET A 520 5.58 -20.91 5.86
C MET A 520 6.65 -21.99 6.06
N SER A 521 7.45 -21.84 7.12
CA SER A 521 8.54 -22.75 7.45
C SER A 521 8.12 -23.81 8.47
N ILE A 522 7.83 -25.02 7.99
CA ILE A 522 7.31 -26.13 8.78
C ILE A 522 8.45 -27.10 9.13
N TYR A 523 9.01 -26.98 10.33
CA TYR A 523 10.12 -27.81 10.79
C TYR A 523 9.64 -28.94 11.70
N ASN A 524 10.13 -30.17 11.47
CA ASN A 524 10.03 -31.29 12.41
C ASN A 524 8.60 -31.40 13.01
N THR A 525 7.59 -31.43 12.14
CA THR A 525 6.15 -31.40 12.51
C THR A 525 5.41 -32.44 11.67
N ASP A 526 4.67 -33.33 12.32
CA ASP A 526 3.90 -34.41 11.69
C ASP A 526 2.38 -34.09 11.68
N HIS A 527 1.62 -34.75 10.80
CA HIS A 527 0.17 -34.57 10.66
C HIS A 527 -0.20 -33.12 10.29
N VAL A 528 0.35 -32.62 9.17
CA VAL A 528 0.20 -31.23 8.72
C VAL A 528 -0.92 -31.11 7.69
N THR A 529 -1.81 -30.13 7.84
CA THR A 529 -2.87 -29.82 6.84
C THR A 529 -2.81 -28.35 6.46
N ILE A 530 -2.64 -28.07 5.17
CA ILE A 530 -2.72 -26.72 4.60
C ILE A 530 -3.80 -26.75 3.51
N ASP A 531 -4.89 -26.00 3.69
CA ASP A 531 -6.12 -26.15 2.90
C ASP A 531 -6.71 -24.80 2.46
N ASN A 532 -7.05 -24.68 1.18
CA ASN A 532 -7.67 -23.49 0.56
C ASN A 532 -6.94 -22.14 0.74
N ILE A 533 -5.68 -22.10 1.20
CA ILE A 533 -4.99 -20.84 1.45
C ILE A 533 -4.69 -20.06 0.15
N ASN A 534 -4.40 -18.77 0.31
CA ASN A 534 -3.78 -17.95 -0.74
C ASN A 534 -2.42 -17.43 -0.19
N LEU A 535 -1.33 -17.57 -0.94
CA LEU A 535 0.01 -17.17 -0.50
C LEU A 535 0.69 -16.36 -1.62
N ILE A 536 1.11 -15.12 -1.33
CA ILE A 536 1.79 -14.23 -2.30
C ILE A 536 3.06 -13.64 -1.68
N CYS A 537 4.24 -13.92 -2.26
CA CYS A 537 5.53 -13.39 -1.77
C CYS A 537 6.45 -12.93 -2.91
N TRP A 538 7.07 -11.76 -2.75
CA TRP A 538 7.92 -11.10 -3.76
C TRP A 538 9.43 -11.15 -3.48
N ILE A 539 9.83 -11.47 -2.24
CA ILE A 539 11.21 -11.23 -1.77
C ILE A 539 12.19 -12.26 -2.33
N LEU A 540 13.41 -11.82 -2.65
CA LEU A 540 14.51 -12.69 -3.07
C LEU A 540 14.79 -13.77 -2.01
N ASN A 541 14.81 -15.06 -2.41
CA ASN A 541 14.87 -16.19 -1.48
C ASN A 541 13.65 -16.21 -0.51
N GLY A 542 12.48 -15.84 -1.02
CA GLY A 542 11.17 -15.91 -0.36
C GLY A 542 10.38 -17.13 -0.81
N ASP A 543 10.76 -18.31 -0.28
CA ASP A 543 10.05 -19.57 -0.45
C ASP A 543 8.61 -19.49 0.12
N GLY A 544 7.71 -20.32 -0.41
CA GLY A 544 6.30 -20.39 -0.03
C GLY A 544 6.07 -21.31 1.17
N ILE A 545 5.92 -22.62 0.90
CA ILE A 545 5.67 -23.66 1.91
C ILE A 545 6.86 -24.63 1.95
N ASP A 546 7.60 -24.60 3.07
CA ASP A 546 8.70 -25.50 3.36
C ASP A 546 8.26 -26.64 4.27
N LEU A 547 8.28 -27.88 3.78
CA LEU A 547 8.08 -29.07 4.61
C LEU A 547 9.44 -29.72 4.92
N CYS A 548 10.00 -29.40 6.10
CA CYS A 548 11.33 -29.79 6.55
C CYS A 548 11.28 -30.92 7.60
N SER A 549 11.55 -32.17 7.20
CA SER A 549 11.39 -33.37 8.06
C SER A 549 9.98 -33.48 8.64
N VAL A 550 9.02 -33.58 7.72
CA VAL A 550 7.57 -33.63 7.98
C VAL A 550 7.04 -35.00 7.54
N ARG A 551 6.19 -35.63 8.35
CA ARG A 551 5.47 -36.86 7.98
C ARG A 551 3.96 -36.66 8.01
N ASP A 552 3.25 -37.29 7.07
CA ASP A 552 1.78 -37.24 6.93
C ASP A 552 1.31 -35.79 6.76
N ALA A 553 1.44 -35.28 5.53
CA ALA A 553 1.08 -33.89 5.23
C ALA A 553 0.25 -33.74 3.97
N VAL A 554 -0.81 -32.95 4.06
CA VAL A 554 -1.66 -32.56 2.93
C VAL A 554 -1.53 -31.04 2.70
N VAL A 555 -1.12 -30.65 1.50
CA VAL A 555 -1.23 -29.25 1.03
C VAL A 555 -2.18 -29.27 -0.15
N ARG A 556 -3.36 -28.64 -0.04
CA ARG A 556 -4.36 -28.71 -1.10
C ARG A 556 -5.14 -27.44 -1.38
N ASP A 557 -5.78 -27.45 -2.54
CA ASP A 557 -6.82 -26.51 -2.94
C ASP A 557 -6.39 -25.02 -2.88
N SER A 558 -5.09 -24.75 -2.85
CA SER A 558 -4.48 -23.45 -2.50
C SER A 558 -3.95 -22.70 -3.73
N PHE A 559 -3.86 -21.37 -3.65
CA PHE A 559 -3.13 -20.54 -4.64
C PHE A 559 -1.82 -20.06 -4.04
N ILE A 560 -0.71 -20.29 -4.73
CA ILE A 560 0.64 -19.97 -4.23
C ILE A 560 1.44 -19.28 -5.34
N ARG A 561 1.78 -18.00 -5.13
CA ARG A 561 2.66 -17.21 -5.98
C ARG A 561 3.88 -16.74 -5.18
N THR A 562 5.08 -17.14 -5.58
CA THR A 562 6.31 -16.76 -4.85
C THR A 562 7.46 -16.44 -5.78
N TYR A 563 8.38 -15.59 -5.30
CA TYR A 563 9.65 -15.37 -5.96
C TYR A 563 10.45 -16.66 -6.07
N ASP A 564 10.72 -17.29 -4.92
CA ASP A 564 11.46 -18.55 -4.84
C ASP A 564 10.50 -19.76 -4.82
N ASP A 565 10.96 -20.93 -4.38
CA ASP A 565 10.21 -22.19 -4.42
C ASP A 565 8.80 -22.10 -3.80
N CYS A 566 7.72 -22.36 -4.57
CA CYS A 566 6.34 -22.21 -4.06
C CYS A 566 5.95 -23.28 -3.03
N ILE A 567 6.26 -24.55 -3.33
CA ILE A 567 6.18 -25.66 -2.36
C ILE A 567 7.49 -26.44 -2.46
N THR A 568 8.14 -26.67 -1.31
CA THR A 568 9.45 -27.30 -1.25
C THR A 568 9.51 -28.38 -0.16
N LEU A 569 9.87 -29.60 -0.56
CA LEU A 569 10.09 -30.72 0.37
C LEU A 569 11.58 -30.84 0.66
N LYS A 570 11.97 -30.61 1.92
CA LYS A 570 13.37 -30.49 2.35
C LYS A 570 13.72 -31.51 3.44
N VAL A 571 14.95 -32.01 3.42
CA VAL A 571 15.66 -32.65 4.53
C VAL A 571 17.02 -31.98 4.64
N ASN A 572 17.34 -31.42 5.80
CA ASN A 572 18.50 -30.54 5.98
C ASN A 572 19.24 -30.77 7.31
N SER A 573 20.20 -29.90 7.64
CA SER A 573 21.04 -30.05 8.84
C SER A 573 20.30 -29.83 10.16
N THR A 574 19.02 -29.43 10.14
CA THR A 574 18.15 -29.26 11.30
C THR A 574 16.97 -30.24 11.34
N SER A 575 16.86 -31.11 10.34
CA SER A 575 15.89 -32.21 10.26
C SER A 575 16.17 -33.30 11.30
N VAL A 576 15.12 -33.82 11.94
CA VAL A 576 15.22 -34.95 12.88
C VAL A 576 14.91 -36.32 12.25
N GLY A 577 14.39 -36.35 11.02
CA GLY A 577 14.07 -37.57 10.28
C GLY A 577 13.86 -37.34 8.78
N ASP A 578 13.12 -38.27 8.17
CA ASP A 578 12.74 -38.28 6.75
C ASP A 578 11.51 -37.37 6.51
N THR A 579 11.38 -36.78 5.31
CA THR A 579 10.13 -36.13 4.86
C THR A 579 9.33 -37.14 4.04
N GLN A 580 8.14 -37.55 4.52
CA GLN A 580 7.44 -38.71 3.96
C GLN A 580 5.90 -38.64 4.07
N ASP A 581 5.20 -39.49 3.32
CA ASP A 581 3.73 -39.56 3.30
C ASP A 581 3.11 -38.17 2.97
N ILE A 582 3.49 -37.59 1.84
CA ILE A 582 3.11 -36.21 1.45
C ILE A 582 2.14 -36.21 0.27
N LEU A 583 1.02 -35.50 0.40
CA LEU A 583 0.04 -35.23 -0.67
C LEU A 583 -0.04 -33.74 -1.00
N LEU A 584 0.28 -33.38 -2.24
CA LEU A 584 0.10 -32.03 -2.78
C LEU A 584 -1.03 -32.07 -3.83
N GLU A 585 -2.23 -31.62 -3.48
CA GLU A 585 -3.47 -31.88 -4.26
C GLU A 585 -4.15 -30.59 -4.78
N ASN A 586 -4.52 -30.54 -6.07
CA ASN A 586 -5.35 -29.47 -6.67
C ASN A 586 -4.84 -28.02 -6.45
N ASN A 587 -3.52 -27.82 -6.28
CA ASN A 587 -2.95 -26.49 -6.03
C ASN A 587 -2.72 -25.71 -7.32
N LEU A 588 -2.91 -24.38 -7.26
CA LEU A 588 -2.62 -23.44 -8.33
C LEU A 588 -1.32 -22.69 -8.03
N ILE A 589 -0.27 -23.02 -8.76
CA ILE A 589 1.11 -22.62 -8.49
C ILE A 589 1.61 -21.59 -9.51
N TRP A 590 2.37 -20.60 -9.05
CA TRP A 590 2.99 -19.58 -9.89
C TRP A 590 4.36 -19.17 -9.32
N ALA A 591 5.44 -19.74 -9.85
CA ALA A 591 6.79 -19.34 -9.48
C ALA A 591 7.25 -18.15 -10.32
N ASP A 592 7.41 -16.98 -9.70
CA ASP A 592 7.89 -15.77 -10.37
C ASP A 592 9.37 -15.86 -10.77
N TYR A 593 10.27 -16.51 -9.99
CA TYR A 593 11.69 -16.69 -10.38
C TYR A 593 12.27 -18.12 -10.27
N ALA A 594 12.04 -18.86 -9.17
CA ALA A 594 12.75 -20.13 -8.93
C ALA A 594 12.01 -21.38 -9.42
N ARG A 595 11.19 -22.03 -8.59
CA ARG A 595 10.51 -23.30 -8.94
C ARG A 595 9.08 -23.32 -8.43
N GLY A 596 8.19 -24.00 -9.15
CA GLY A 596 6.82 -24.20 -8.69
C GLY A 596 6.74 -25.18 -7.52
N ILE A 597 6.77 -26.48 -7.83
CA ILE A 597 6.91 -27.53 -6.81
C ILE A 597 8.29 -28.15 -6.96
N VAL A 598 9.04 -28.25 -5.86
CA VAL A 598 10.35 -28.92 -5.83
C VAL A 598 10.47 -29.92 -4.70
N ILE A 599 11.15 -31.02 -4.98
CA ILE A 599 11.44 -32.09 -4.03
C ILE A 599 12.96 -32.20 -3.92
N GLY A 600 13.51 -31.95 -2.72
CA GLY A 600 14.93 -32.12 -2.39
C GLY A 600 15.94 -31.00 -2.73
N PRO A 601 15.60 -29.69 -2.80
CA PRO A 601 16.62 -28.65 -2.97
C PRO A 601 17.52 -28.52 -1.73
N GLU A 602 17.07 -29.08 -0.60
CA GLU A 602 17.90 -29.60 0.48
C GLU A 602 17.46 -31.05 0.68
N SER A 603 18.35 -32.03 0.48
CA SER A 603 18.04 -33.46 0.59
C SER A 603 19.12 -34.25 1.34
N GLY A 604 19.64 -33.70 2.44
CA GLY A 604 20.75 -34.30 3.19
C GLY A 604 20.70 -34.01 4.68
N CYS A 605 21.12 -34.98 5.48
CA CYS A 605 21.39 -34.82 6.90
C CYS A 605 22.41 -35.88 7.39
N VAL A 606 22.87 -35.77 8.64
CA VAL A 606 23.91 -36.63 9.23
C VAL A 606 23.37 -38.05 9.47
N GLY A 607 23.44 -38.89 8.44
CA GLY A 607 22.95 -40.27 8.46
C GLY A 607 22.16 -40.67 7.21
N GLY A 608 21.78 -39.72 6.35
CA GLY A 608 21.10 -39.98 5.07
C GLY A 608 19.57 -40.02 5.16
N GLY A 609 18.95 -39.04 5.83
CA GLY A 609 17.50 -38.87 5.87
C GLY A 609 16.91 -38.68 4.47
N ARG A 610 15.78 -39.33 4.21
CA ARG A 610 15.18 -39.56 2.88
C ARG A 610 13.99 -38.64 2.61
N ILE A 611 13.59 -38.54 1.35
CA ILE A 611 12.34 -37.89 0.93
C ILE A 611 11.54 -38.90 0.11
N HIS A 612 10.42 -39.41 0.61
CA HIS A 612 9.77 -40.55 -0.05
C HIS A 612 8.25 -40.65 0.14
N ASP A 613 7.62 -41.45 -0.72
CA ASP A 613 6.16 -41.68 -0.71
C ASP A 613 5.38 -40.35 -0.81
N VAL A 614 5.64 -39.65 -1.93
CA VAL A 614 5.09 -38.32 -2.23
C VAL A 614 4.18 -38.42 -3.46
N THR A 615 2.96 -37.89 -3.35
CA THR A 615 2.03 -37.72 -4.47
C THR A 615 1.72 -36.24 -4.68
N VAL A 616 1.92 -35.77 -5.91
CA VAL A 616 1.49 -34.46 -6.39
C VAL A 616 0.40 -34.71 -7.43
N GLU A 617 -0.85 -34.35 -7.15
CA GLU A 617 -2.00 -34.70 -8.00
C GLU A 617 -2.89 -33.49 -8.33
N GLY A 618 -3.24 -33.32 -9.60
CA GLY A 618 -4.21 -32.30 -10.05
C GLY A 618 -3.71 -30.85 -10.01
N CYS A 619 -2.47 -30.61 -9.59
CA CYS A 619 -1.91 -29.25 -9.54
C CYS A 619 -1.72 -28.64 -10.94
N THR A 620 -2.06 -27.36 -11.08
CA THR A 620 -1.72 -26.54 -12.24
C THR A 620 -0.58 -25.58 -11.88
N VAL A 621 0.50 -25.61 -12.66
CA VAL A 621 1.56 -24.60 -12.60
C VAL A 621 1.36 -23.62 -13.75
N LEU A 622 1.01 -22.38 -13.42
CA LEU A 622 0.91 -21.26 -14.36
C LEU A 622 2.31 -20.82 -14.82
N HIS A 623 2.36 -20.01 -15.88
CA HIS A 623 3.60 -19.54 -16.51
C HIS A 623 4.66 -19.09 -15.49
N HIS A 624 5.75 -19.86 -15.49
CA HIS A 624 7.01 -19.63 -14.81
C HIS A 624 8.04 -19.08 -15.83
N PRO A 625 8.63 -17.89 -15.63
CA PRO A 625 9.59 -17.30 -16.55
C PRO A 625 11.01 -17.86 -16.34
N PHE A 626 11.87 -17.77 -17.36
CA PHE A 626 13.27 -18.17 -17.26
C PHE A 626 14.21 -17.04 -17.67
N ALA A 627 15.11 -16.66 -16.75
CA ALA A 627 16.03 -15.55 -16.93
C ALA A 627 17.29 -15.95 -17.71
N ILE A 628 17.29 -15.77 -19.04
CA ILE A 628 18.54 -15.66 -19.80
C ILE A 628 19.13 -14.26 -19.56
N GLN A 629 20.02 -14.10 -18.58
CA GLN A 629 20.95 -12.96 -18.57
C GLN A 629 22.30 -13.26 -17.90
N SER A 630 23.36 -13.13 -18.72
CA SER A 630 24.77 -12.94 -18.36
C SER A 630 25.38 -13.76 -17.21
N ASN A 631 26.05 -14.86 -17.60
CA ASN A 631 27.39 -15.22 -17.11
C ASN A 631 27.57 -15.58 -15.61
N SER A 632 26.49 -15.80 -14.85
CA SER A 632 26.54 -16.42 -13.52
C SER A 632 26.35 -17.93 -13.63
N GLN A 633 27.01 -18.72 -12.77
CA GLN A 633 26.79 -20.17 -12.66
C GLN A 633 25.47 -20.53 -11.94
N LEU A 634 24.64 -19.52 -11.63
CA LEU A 634 23.38 -19.67 -10.90
C LEU A 634 22.16 -19.73 -11.84
N ALA A 635 22.25 -19.11 -13.02
CA ALA A 635 21.20 -19.12 -14.05
C ALA A 635 21.01 -20.48 -14.75
N ASP A 636 21.81 -21.50 -14.38
CA ASP A 636 21.73 -22.88 -14.88
C ASP A 636 21.33 -23.89 -13.78
N ARG A 637 20.70 -23.38 -12.71
CA ARG A 637 20.00 -24.21 -11.72
C ARG A 637 18.63 -24.64 -12.25
N ASP A 638 17.98 -25.53 -11.52
CA ASP A 638 16.78 -26.30 -11.87
C ASP A 638 15.46 -25.50 -11.88
N CYS A 639 15.50 -24.19 -12.19
CA CYS A 639 14.30 -23.36 -12.34
C CYS A 639 13.36 -23.92 -13.41
N CYS A 640 12.15 -24.30 -12.99
CA CYS A 640 11.07 -24.85 -13.82
C CYS A 640 9.76 -24.95 -13.01
N GLY A 641 8.67 -25.34 -13.66
CA GLY A 641 7.39 -25.52 -12.96
C GLY A 641 7.37 -26.68 -11.95
N ILE A 642 8.03 -27.80 -12.27
CA ILE A 642 8.10 -29.02 -11.45
C ILE A 642 9.54 -29.53 -11.43
N SER A 643 10.20 -29.52 -10.26
CA SER A 643 11.58 -30.00 -10.11
C SER A 643 11.69 -31.19 -9.15
N ILE A 644 12.61 -32.11 -9.44
CA ILE A 644 13.30 -32.85 -8.38
C ILE A 644 14.76 -32.41 -8.35
N SER A 645 15.21 -31.96 -7.20
CA SER A 645 16.60 -31.63 -6.91
C SER A 645 17.17 -32.65 -5.93
N GLN A 646 18.47 -32.91 -5.97
CA GLN A 646 19.18 -33.66 -4.91
C GLN A 646 20.49 -32.96 -4.54
N PHE A 647 20.39 -32.02 -3.61
CA PHE A 647 21.52 -31.29 -3.04
C PHE A 647 21.88 -31.83 -1.63
N PRO A 648 23.14 -32.25 -1.38
CA PRO A 648 23.55 -32.89 -0.12
C PRO A 648 23.76 -31.89 1.02
N HIS A 649 22.73 -31.10 1.35
CA HIS A 649 22.81 -30.11 2.42
C HIS A 649 23.22 -30.76 3.75
N GLY A 650 24.13 -30.12 4.51
CA GLY A 650 24.62 -30.66 5.78
C GLY A 650 25.41 -31.97 5.70
N GLY A 651 25.77 -32.46 4.51
CA GLY A 651 26.48 -33.73 4.30
C GLY A 651 27.38 -33.72 3.05
N THR A 652 27.67 -34.91 2.51
CA THR A 652 28.42 -35.09 1.26
C THR A 652 27.67 -35.89 0.20
N VAL A 653 26.57 -36.56 0.58
CA VAL A 653 25.69 -37.35 -0.28
C VAL A 653 24.25 -37.12 0.19
N SER A 654 23.32 -36.97 -0.76
CA SER A 654 21.90 -36.85 -0.47
C SER A 654 21.32 -38.16 0.05
N GLY A 655 20.25 -38.07 0.84
CA GLY A 655 19.40 -39.22 1.10
C GLY A 655 18.78 -39.78 -0.19
N THR A 656 18.27 -41.00 -0.12
CA THR A 656 17.48 -41.54 -1.23
C THR A 656 16.17 -40.77 -1.35
N THR A 657 15.81 -40.37 -2.57
CA THR A 657 14.51 -39.78 -2.89
C THR A 657 13.73 -40.80 -3.72
N GLU A 658 12.62 -41.33 -3.20
CA GLU A 658 11.95 -42.46 -3.85
C GLU A 658 10.42 -42.51 -3.71
N ASN A 659 9.75 -43.26 -4.60
CA ASN A 659 8.30 -43.38 -4.65
C ASN A 659 7.61 -42.01 -4.80
N ILE A 660 7.98 -41.28 -5.85
CA ILE A 660 7.47 -39.93 -6.14
C ILE A 660 6.52 -40.01 -7.35
N ILE A 661 5.31 -39.49 -7.22
CA ILE A 661 4.29 -39.50 -8.28
C ILE A 661 3.82 -38.08 -8.58
N PHE A 662 3.95 -37.65 -9.83
CA PHE A 662 3.31 -36.45 -10.39
C PHE A 662 2.15 -36.88 -11.29
N ARG A 663 0.90 -36.71 -10.86
CA ARG A 663 -0.31 -37.16 -11.58
C ARG A 663 -1.21 -35.99 -12.01
N ASN A 664 -1.78 -36.08 -13.21
CA ASN A 664 -2.80 -35.16 -13.75
C ASN A 664 -2.35 -33.67 -13.87
N ILE A 665 -1.05 -33.41 -13.75
CA ILE A 665 -0.46 -32.07 -13.70
C ILE A 665 -0.70 -31.29 -15.00
N VAL A 666 -0.91 -29.98 -14.88
CA VAL A 666 -0.86 -29.04 -16.01
C VAL A 666 0.29 -28.05 -15.83
N SER A 667 1.07 -27.84 -16.89
CA SER A 667 1.95 -26.69 -17.02
C SER A 667 1.32 -25.74 -18.05
N ASP A 668 0.74 -24.63 -17.57
CA ASP A 668 -0.14 -23.74 -18.32
C ASP A 668 0.59 -22.47 -18.78
N ASN A 669 0.54 -22.20 -20.10
CA ASN A 669 1.23 -21.10 -20.77
C ASN A 669 2.76 -21.10 -20.58
N VAL A 670 3.40 -22.27 -20.73
CA VAL A 670 4.87 -22.38 -20.71
C VAL A 670 5.46 -21.53 -21.84
N MET A 671 6.39 -20.64 -21.48
CA MET A 671 7.00 -19.68 -22.39
C MET A 671 8.28 -20.24 -23.06
N PRO A 672 8.75 -19.68 -24.20
CA PRO A 672 9.81 -20.26 -25.03
C PRO A 672 11.14 -20.55 -24.32
N GLN A 673 11.45 -19.77 -23.28
CA GLN A 673 12.68 -19.86 -22.49
C GLN A 673 12.55 -20.84 -21.32
N SER A 674 11.32 -21.21 -20.94
CA SER A 674 11.00 -21.98 -19.74
C SER A 674 10.96 -23.48 -19.99
N ARG A 675 11.10 -24.28 -18.93
CA ARG A 675 11.16 -25.76 -18.94
C ARG A 675 9.93 -26.35 -18.24
N PRO A 676 9.30 -27.40 -18.77
CA PRO A 676 8.10 -27.99 -18.16
C PRO A 676 8.42 -28.72 -16.85
N PHE A 677 9.55 -29.42 -16.79
CA PHE A 677 10.08 -30.04 -15.56
C PHE A 677 11.61 -30.21 -15.65
N VAL A 678 12.27 -30.39 -14.51
CA VAL A 678 13.71 -30.69 -14.41
C VAL A 678 13.95 -31.78 -13.35
N ILE A 679 14.95 -32.63 -13.56
CA ILE A 679 15.50 -33.51 -12.52
C ILE A 679 17.01 -33.23 -12.41
N ARG A 680 17.52 -32.84 -11.24
CA ARG A 680 18.92 -32.43 -11.05
C ARG A 680 19.53 -33.05 -9.79
N GLN A 681 20.33 -34.10 -9.97
CA GLN A 681 21.22 -34.60 -8.92
C GLN A 681 22.50 -33.76 -8.94
N GLU A 682 22.85 -33.10 -7.84
CA GLU A 682 23.98 -32.16 -7.82
C GLU A 682 25.35 -32.89 -7.91
N PRO A 683 26.38 -32.28 -8.53
CA PRO A 683 27.69 -32.89 -8.68
C PRO A 683 28.44 -33.02 -7.34
N GLY A 684 29.44 -33.91 -7.30
CA GLY A 684 30.32 -34.12 -6.14
C GLY A 684 29.83 -35.17 -5.13
N GLN A 685 28.77 -35.91 -5.46
CA GLN A 685 28.17 -36.96 -4.61
C GLN A 685 28.71 -38.38 -4.88
N ASP A 686 29.87 -38.50 -5.55
CA ASP A 686 30.58 -39.76 -5.87
C ASP A 686 29.73 -40.90 -6.47
N GLY A 687 28.63 -40.57 -7.16
CA GLY A 687 27.69 -41.55 -7.73
C GLY A 687 26.83 -42.30 -6.70
N GLN A 688 26.82 -41.82 -5.44
CA GLN A 688 26.15 -42.47 -4.31
C GLN A 688 24.69 -42.03 -4.13
N ALA A 689 24.33 -40.83 -4.59
CA ALA A 689 22.94 -40.35 -4.55
C ALA A 689 22.03 -41.17 -5.48
N LEU A 690 20.78 -41.34 -5.06
CA LEU A 690 19.81 -42.22 -5.70
C LEU A 690 18.42 -41.56 -5.79
N LEU A 691 17.89 -41.51 -7.00
CA LEU A 691 16.47 -41.33 -7.29
C LEU A 691 15.87 -42.68 -7.68
N LYS A 692 14.68 -43.01 -7.17
CA LYS A 692 14.09 -44.33 -7.43
C LYS A 692 12.56 -44.32 -7.49
N ASN A 693 11.96 -45.09 -8.38
CA ASN A 693 10.50 -45.20 -8.53
C ASN A 693 9.83 -43.82 -8.71
N ILE A 694 10.22 -43.08 -9.74
CA ILE A 694 9.71 -41.72 -10.04
C ILE A 694 8.71 -41.82 -11.19
N THR A 695 7.48 -41.35 -11.03
CA THR A 695 6.43 -41.45 -12.05
C THR A 695 5.85 -40.09 -12.42
N PHE A 696 5.78 -39.79 -13.71
CA PHE A 696 4.99 -38.70 -14.29
C PHE A 696 3.83 -39.30 -15.06
N GLU A 697 2.59 -38.98 -14.69
CA GLU A 697 1.37 -39.61 -15.19
C GLU A 697 0.33 -38.56 -15.60
N ASN A 698 -0.19 -38.62 -16.84
CA ASN A 698 -1.17 -37.66 -17.38
C ASN A 698 -0.71 -36.19 -17.33
N PHE A 699 0.60 -35.93 -17.47
CA PHE A 699 1.18 -34.60 -17.40
C PHE A 699 0.96 -33.84 -18.74
N ARG A 700 0.35 -32.65 -18.66
CA ARG A 700 -0.06 -31.84 -19.82
C ARG A 700 0.72 -30.54 -19.90
N ILE A 701 1.39 -30.29 -21.02
CA ILE A 701 2.18 -29.07 -21.25
C ILE A 701 1.47 -28.21 -22.30
N LEU A 702 1.06 -27.00 -21.90
CA LEU A 702 0.42 -26.00 -22.75
C LEU A 702 1.43 -24.89 -23.01
N ALA A 703 2.01 -24.89 -24.20
CA ALA A 703 3.13 -24.04 -24.62
C ALA A 703 2.83 -23.44 -26.01
N GLU A 704 1.86 -22.52 -26.10
CA GLU A 704 1.41 -21.95 -27.39
C GLU A 704 2.54 -21.34 -28.22
N LYS A 705 3.55 -20.77 -27.55
CA LYS A 705 4.70 -20.08 -28.14
C LYS A 705 5.94 -20.98 -28.24
N GLY A 706 5.84 -22.24 -27.82
CA GLY A 706 6.95 -23.17 -27.59
C GLY A 706 7.57 -23.04 -26.19
N SER A 707 8.52 -23.93 -25.88
CA SER A 707 9.27 -23.99 -24.61
C SER A 707 10.66 -24.59 -24.85
N ARG A 708 11.52 -24.60 -23.82
CA ARG A 708 12.68 -25.49 -23.79
C ARG A 708 12.25 -26.96 -23.59
N PRO A 709 13.13 -27.93 -23.88
CA PRO A 709 13.07 -29.29 -23.36
C PRO A 709 12.93 -29.37 -21.83
N ALA A 710 12.51 -30.53 -21.32
CA ALA A 710 12.78 -30.93 -19.95
C ALA A 710 14.24 -31.42 -19.84
N ASP A 711 14.91 -31.11 -18.73
CA ASP A 711 16.31 -31.49 -18.51
C ASP A 711 16.43 -32.56 -17.40
N ILE A 712 17.27 -33.58 -17.59
CA ILE A 712 17.68 -34.53 -16.53
C ILE A 712 19.20 -34.50 -16.38
N PHE A 713 19.71 -34.18 -15.19
CA PHE A 713 21.13 -34.20 -14.84
C PHE A 713 21.41 -35.20 -13.72
N THR A 714 22.30 -36.17 -13.95
CA THR A 714 22.70 -37.14 -12.89
C THR A 714 24.04 -36.81 -12.24
N HIS A 715 24.94 -36.16 -12.98
CA HIS A 715 26.34 -35.95 -12.60
C HIS A 715 27.06 -37.24 -12.09
N GLY A 716 26.67 -38.41 -12.61
CA GLY A 716 27.20 -39.72 -12.24
C GLY A 716 26.43 -40.45 -11.12
N SER A 717 25.49 -39.78 -10.45
CA SER A 717 24.49 -40.40 -9.55
C SER A 717 23.51 -41.29 -10.32
N ARG A 718 22.60 -41.99 -9.64
CA ARG A 718 21.69 -42.96 -10.30
C ARG A 718 20.22 -42.55 -10.24
N ILE A 719 19.49 -42.87 -11.31
CA ILE A 719 18.03 -42.82 -11.40
C ILE A 719 17.54 -44.21 -11.83
N GLU A 720 16.79 -44.89 -10.94
CA GLU A 720 16.32 -46.27 -11.09
C GLU A 720 14.78 -46.29 -11.19
N GLY A 721 14.21 -46.82 -12.28
CA GLY A 721 12.75 -46.87 -12.44
C GLY A 721 12.04 -45.51 -12.57
N LEU A 722 12.49 -44.67 -13.52
CA LEU A 722 11.76 -43.47 -13.95
C LEU A 722 10.68 -43.85 -14.98
N VAL A 723 9.44 -43.39 -14.80
CA VAL A 723 8.29 -43.74 -15.68
C VAL A 723 7.60 -42.48 -16.16
N PHE A 724 7.41 -42.37 -17.49
CA PHE A 724 6.63 -41.34 -18.13
C PHE A 724 5.40 -41.96 -18.80
N ARG A 725 4.20 -41.78 -18.22
CA ARG A 725 2.94 -42.33 -18.72
C ARG A 725 2.03 -41.21 -19.23
N ASN A 726 1.61 -41.29 -20.50
CA ASN A 726 0.67 -40.34 -21.10
C ASN A 726 1.07 -38.85 -20.90
N LEU A 727 2.31 -38.49 -21.25
CA LEU A 727 2.74 -37.09 -21.34
C LEU A 727 2.26 -36.46 -22.65
N THR A 728 1.83 -35.20 -22.60
CA THR A 728 1.38 -34.45 -23.78
C THR A 728 1.98 -33.05 -23.89
N TYR A 729 2.19 -32.60 -25.13
CA TYR A 729 2.67 -31.27 -25.48
C TYR A 729 1.71 -30.65 -26.50
N ASN A 730 1.05 -29.54 -26.14
CA ASN A 730 0.01 -28.88 -26.94
C ASN A 730 -1.08 -29.86 -27.46
N GLY A 731 -1.45 -30.84 -26.62
CA GLY A 731 -2.46 -31.86 -26.93
C GLY A 731 -1.99 -33.02 -27.82
N ALA A 732 -0.76 -32.98 -28.35
CA ALA A 732 -0.12 -34.12 -29.00
C ALA A 732 0.67 -34.96 -27.97
N PRO A 733 1.01 -36.24 -28.26
CA PRO A 733 1.95 -37.00 -27.44
C PRO A 733 3.28 -36.27 -27.30
N PHE A 734 3.89 -36.32 -26.12
CA PHE A 734 5.13 -35.60 -25.83
C PHE A 734 6.30 -36.09 -26.70
N PRO A 735 7.00 -35.22 -27.44
CA PRO A 735 8.03 -35.63 -28.40
C PRO A 735 9.40 -35.78 -27.71
N TYR A 736 9.58 -36.89 -26.99
CA TYR A 736 10.78 -37.20 -26.19
C TYR A 736 12.11 -36.96 -26.93
N GLU A 737 12.22 -37.36 -28.21
CA GLU A 737 13.44 -37.19 -29.03
C GLU A 737 13.90 -35.73 -29.21
N THR A 738 13.03 -34.75 -28.94
CA THR A 738 13.31 -33.32 -29.14
C THR A 738 13.00 -32.44 -27.93
N MET A 739 12.35 -32.98 -26.89
CA MET A 739 11.88 -32.24 -25.72
C MET A 739 12.27 -32.88 -24.38
N LEU A 740 13.12 -33.91 -24.36
CA LEU A 740 13.76 -34.44 -23.15
C LEU A 740 15.27 -34.58 -23.36
N ASP A 741 16.04 -33.68 -22.76
CA ASP A 741 17.50 -33.75 -22.72
C ASP A 741 17.98 -34.51 -21.47
N ILE A 742 18.89 -35.48 -21.66
CA ILE A 742 19.42 -36.31 -20.56
C ILE A 742 20.95 -36.21 -20.54
N TYR A 743 21.48 -35.74 -19.40
CA TYR A 743 22.89 -35.46 -19.15
C TYR A 743 23.47 -36.47 -18.15
N GLY A 744 23.85 -37.65 -18.66
CA GLY A 744 24.60 -38.69 -17.97
C GLY A 744 24.06 -40.11 -18.21
N ASP A 745 24.91 -41.11 -17.98
CA ASP A 745 24.71 -42.49 -18.47
C ASP A 745 23.88 -43.40 -17.52
N ASN A 746 23.53 -42.92 -16.33
CA ASN A 746 22.96 -43.72 -15.23
C ASN A 746 21.45 -43.50 -15.01
N VAL A 747 20.66 -43.47 -16.08
CA VAL A 747 19.19 -43.27 -16.04
C VAL A 747 18.47 -44.46 -16.66
N GLU A 748 17.72 -45.20 -15.84
CA GLU A 748 16.73 -46.16 -16.32
C GLU A 748 15.36 -45.49 -16.40
N TYR A 749 14.84 -45.30 -17.62
CA TYR A 749 13.50 -44.75 -17.82
C TYR A 749 12.65 -45.57 -18.81
N THR A 750 11.32 -45.53 -18.62
CA THR A 750 10.30 -46.15 -19.48
C THR A 750 9.26 -45.12 -19.90
N VAL A 751 8.71 -45.29 -21.11
CA VAL A 751 7.60 -44.49 -21.66
C VAL A 751 6.40 -45.42 -21.89
N GLU A 752 5.22 -45.00 -21.43
CA GLU A 752 3.95 -45.77 -21.45
C GLU A 752 2.76 -45.00 -22.06
#